data_AF-A0A9X4ECU3-F1
#
_entry.id   AF-A0A9X4ECU3-F1
#
_cell.length_a   1.000
_cell.length_b   1.000
_cell.length_c   1.000
_cell.angle_alpha   90.00
_cell.angle_beta   90.00
_cell.angle_gamma   90.00
#
_symmetry.space_group_name_H-M   'P 1'
#
loop_
_entity.id
_entity.type
_entity.pdbx_description
1 polymer ?
#
loop_
_entity_poly.entity_id
_entity_poly.type
_entity_poly.pdbx_seq_one_letter_code
_entity_poly.pdbx_strand_id
1 'polypeptide(L)'
;MAAYSTGTITLTNGSDVVTGTGTAWLANAAQGQLLQPLPSPTISLVAYVAAVVDNGKLRLESPWAGDSYTGIAYQLVRDFDPLSNTALIPNGNTRPDVLVNRAITRLSQYAATGDKTAAVVVAQGAETFRTLAAHCGDFPTPMDWGAVGDGIADDTAALQAAWNAVAVIGGGCLHLGGRNFRVTAPISLYTGVRTKIRGPGTFTVDFSGANLVAFSATNPTSPSTRGGQLEIENVAFNTSVAVQSAGTGPVLFEHMYCSSLRLVRCTLSSYANNTALRLGSVWNAVVDDTYVWGAGCQRARKQIPTTTTFSIAYGATALQASAAIFDASDVGQIICVGTQIFTIQSVTDAQNAVTTMTAVRTTSGGVGLFDGVRGAMAAGSTTLTLAAAVMTAADVGRLVYVLDAKLNTYPTNMLAPLRATITAVSADGATITLDTPASATVTNSYVAISPAVEITNQDGANKTNDFILHALQVEQFRGIGLVINGGDNVFMSGLKLHGYPSAHNNTSSLAAALFTGMSGYIAGADFEATVVNNIARVMVSCLNSALGIDQVSATVMDDQPIIAQTSGYSGSICNIGNVTVANACAARSLTTPYTNTGVGVLNVWGALGAYANAAPVISVARTFRQPVAVQSGSLAAPGMAVAGDSDTGLAQVSGANTVSLVAGAVEALRVSATYTAIPNYLAINNTSNLYDRLIIREDAARHIYLSTISDTAAACPYIYAKRARVTGTASASGDHLFWLDIRGNNGVSDVNCAAITVLQTGAVNGSNVPAAIVLYAQPASGVTYAQEILRANGDYSVVHRGNAQTIINANSLHTHRPYTVAGLPAAATNQWAEAAVSNPTTGKLPKVMSDGTNWLYMDGSVARAG
;
A
#
# COMPACT_ATOMS: atom_id res chain seq x y z
N MET A 1 -74.35 26.77 17.58
CA MET A 1 -75.02 25.66 18.30
C MET A 1 -76.42 26.12 18.64
N ALA A 2 -77.45 25.41 18.17
CA ALA A 2 -78.83 25.87 18.33
C ALA A 2 -79.39 25.42 19.68
N ALA A 3 -79.84 26.38 20.50
CA ALA A 3 -80.68 26.09 21.65
C ALA A 3 -82.04 25.59 21.15
N TYR A 4 -82.56 24.52 21.74
CA TYR A 4 -83.92 24.07 21.42
C TYR A 4 -84.91 24.68 22.40
N SER A 5 -85.84 25.50 21.88
CA SER A 5 -86.78 26.29 22.68
C SER A 5 -88.22 26.23 22.14
N THR A 6 -88.52 25.28 21.25
CA THR A 6 -89.86 25.14 20.68
C THR A 6 -90.80 24.45 21.66
N GLY A 7 -91.96 25.05 21.90
CA GLY A 7 -92.99 24.56 22.82
C GLY A 7 -92.97 25.26 24.18
N THR A 8 -93.77 24.76 25.11
CA THR A 8 -93.79 25.22 26.52
C THR A 8 -93.64 24.04 27.47
N ILE A 9 -93.23 24.29 28.71
CA ILE A 9 -93.04 23.27 29.73
C ILE A 9 -93.84 23.55 31.00
N THR A 10 -94.10 22.46 31.73
CA THR A 10 -94.61 22.46 33.09
C THR A 10 -93.58 21.80 34.00
N LEU A 11 -93.16 22.53 35.02
CA LEU A 11 -92.26 22.12 36.09
C LEU A 11 -93.06 22.08 37.40
N THR A 12 -92.89 21.05 38.21
CA THR A 12 -93.57 20.95 39.51
C THR A 12 -92.52 20.85 40.60
N ASN A 13 -92.61 21.71 41.63
CA ASN A 13 -91.70 21.68 42.77
C ASN A 13 -91.68 20.27 43.39
N GLY A 14 -90.48 19.70 43.55
CA GLY A 14 -90.26 18.37 44.09
C GLY A 14 -90.48 17.22 43.10
N SER A 15 -90.77 17.50 41.82
CA SER A 15 -90.91 16.49 40.76
C SER A 15 -89.67 16.42 39.87
N ASP A 16 -89.22 15.22 39.53
CA ASP A 16 -88.18 15.00 38.50
C ASP A 16 -88.77 14.93 37.09
N VAL A 17 -90.09 15.04 36.93
CA VAL A 17 -90.76 14.98 35.63
C VAL A 17 -91.06 16.40 35.12
N VAL A 18 -90.66 16.66 33.88
CA VAL A 18 -91.04 17.86 33.12
C VAL A 18 -92.00 17.45 32.02
N THR A 19 -93.13 18.14 31.90
CA THR A 19 -94.10 17.89 30.83
C THR A 19 -94.05 19.03 29.82
N GLY A 20 -93.89 18.71 28.54
CA GLY A 20 -93.80 19.66 27.42
C GLY A 20 -95.04 19.63 26.55
N THR A 21 -95.48 20.80 26.09
CA THR A 21 -96.57 20.98 25.11
C THR A 21 -96.00 21.62 23.85
N GLY A 22 -96.24 21.00 22.68
CA GLY A 22 -95.66 21.46 21.42
C GLY A 22 -94.14 21.26 21.31
N THR A 23 -93.58 20.42 22.17
CA THR A 23 -92.17 20.04 22.19
C THR A 23 -91.93 18.80 21.31
N ALA A 24 -90.71 18.66 20.80
CA ALA A 24 -90.24 17.55 19.95
C ALA A 24 -88.91 17.01 20.50
N TRP A 25 -88.92 16.65 21.78
CA TRP A 25 -87.70 16.31 22.53
C TRP A 25 -86.97 15.06 22.06
N LEU A 26 -87.63 14.05 21.49
CA LEU A 26 -86.92 12.87 20.99
C LEU A 26 -85.90 13.22 19.90
N ALA A 27 -86.18 14.26 19.10
CA ALA A 27 -85.31 14.71 18.02
C ALA A 27 -84.32 15.81 18.44
N ASN A 28 -84.64 16.57 19.50
CA ASN A 28 -83.93 17.83 19.80
C ASN A 28 -83.33 17.89 21.21
N ALA A 29 -83.76 17.00 22.10
CA ALA A 29 -83.24 16.88 23.45
C ALA A 29 -82.31 15.67 23.57
N ALA A 30 -81.36 15.73 24.50
CA ALA A 30 -80.50 14.61 24.86
C ALA A 30 -80.26 14.59 26.36
N GLN A 31 -80.00 13.39 26.91
CA GLN A 31 -79.52 13.25 28.29
C GLN A 31 -78.28 14.11 28.51
N GLY A 32 -78.19 14.76 29.67
CA GLY A 32 -77.13 15.68 30.07
C GLY A 32 -77.30 17.12 29.58
N GLN A 33 -78.32 17.45 28.78
CA GLN A 33 -78.60 18.83 28.42
C GLN A 33 -79.11 19.64 29.61
N LEU A 34 -78.80 20.93 29.61
CA LEU A 34 -79.28 21.90 30.59
C LEU A 34 -80.64 22.44 30.15
N LEU A 35 -81.65 22.27 30.99
CA LEU A 35 -82.99 22.83 30.87
C LEU A 35 -83.07 24.13 31.68
N GLN A 36 -83.44 25.21 31.00
CA GLN A 36 -83.66 26.52 31.61
C GLN A 36 -85.07 27.06 31.29
N PRO A 37 -85.94 27.28 32.29
CA PRO A 37 -87.25 27.91 32.11
C PRO A 37 -87.16 29.42 31.80
N LEU A 38 -88.09 29.97 30.99
CA LEU A 38 -88.13 31.36 30.51
C LEU A 38 -89.57 31.95 30.53
N PRO A 39 -89.76 33.23 30.91
CA PRO A 39 -88.83 34.06 31.68
C PRO A 39 -88.76 33.54 33.13
N SER A 40 -87.57 33.27 33.66
CA SER A 40 -87.46 32.89 35.07
C SER A 40 -87.53 34.14 35.96
N PRO A 41 -88.50 34.26 36.89
CA PRO A 41 -88.53 35.37 37.86
C PRO A 41 -87.39 35.28 38.88
N THR A 42 -86.78 34.09 39.03
CA THR A 42 -85.58 33.83 39.83
C THR A 42 -84.46 33.37 38.91
N ILE A 43 -83.51 34.27 38.62
CA ILE A 43 -82.57 34.23 37.47
C ILE A 43 -81.54 33.07 37.54
N SER A 44 -81.67 32.08 38.43
CA SER A 44 -80.57 31.15 38.72
C SER A 44 -80.92 29.68 38.88
N LEU A 45 -82.16 29.26 38.64
CA LEU A 45 -82.52 27.83 38.71
C LEU A 45 -82.55 27.19 37.32
N VAL A 46 -81.73 26.15 37.15
CA VAL A 46 -81.62 25.29 35.96
C VAL A 46 -81.69 23.84 36.40
N ALA A 47 -82.05 22.93 35.49
CA ALA A 47 -82.04 21.49 35.73
C ALA A 47 -81.33 20.74 34.60
N TYR A 48 -80.88 19.52 34.87
CA TYR A 48 -80.24 18.67 33.86
C TYR A 48 -81.17 17.52 33.46
N VAL A 49 -81.22 17.22 32.16
CA VAL A 49 -82.06 16.15 31.62
C VAL A 49 -81.41 14.79 31.92
N ALA A 50 -82.02 13.99 32.79
CA ALA A 50 -81.62 12.60 33.03
C ALA A 50 -82.05 11.67 31.89
N ALA A 51 -83.23 11.89 31.32
CA ALA A 51 -83.72 11.11 30.19
C ALA A 51 -84.77 11.88 29.39
N VAL A 52 -84.78 11.66 28.09
CA VAL A 52 -85.90 12.04 27.21
C VAL A 52 -86.86 10.86 27.17
N VAL A 53 -88.03 11.00 27.79
CA VAL A 53 -89.00 9.90 27.88
C VAL A 53 -89.81 9.81 26.60
N ASP A 54 -90.32 10.96 26.15
CA ASP A 54 -91.02 11.12 24.89
C ASP A 54 -90.97 12.60 24.44
N ASN A 55 -91.66 12.95 23.34
CA ASN A 55 -91.64 14.31 22.82
C ASN A 55 -92.20 15.36 23.78
N GLY A 56 -93.07 14.98 24.72
CA GLY A 56 -93.69 15.83 25.71
C GLY A 56 -93.28 15.51 27.15
N LYS A 57 -92.26 14.68 27.38
CA LYS A 57 -91.81 14.33 28.73
C LYS A 57 -90.29 14.18 28.86
N LEU A 58 -89.70 14.89 29.83
CA LEU A 58 -88.32 14.69 30.30
C LEU A 58 -88.32 14.19 31.74
N ARG A 59 -87.28 13.45 32.11
CA ARG A 59 -86.87 13.28 33.50
C ARG A 59 -85.63 14.11 33.78
N LEU A 60 -85.58 14.72 34.97
CA LEU A 60 -84.47 15.52 35.48
C LEU A 60 -83.54 14.65 36.34
N GLU A 61 -82.25 15.00 36.39
CA GLU A 61 -81.28 14.32 37.26
C GLU A 61 -81.57 14.52 38.76
N SER A 62 -82.31 15.58 39.10
CA SER A 62 -82.80 15.84 40.45
C SER A 62 -84.18 16.48 40.36
N PRO A 63 -85.07 16.23 41.34
CA PRO A 63 -86.37 16.88 41.39
C PRO A 63 -86.25 18.42 41.32
N TRP A 64 -87.17 19.06 40.60
CA TRP A 64 -87.18 20.50 40.40
C TRP A 64 -87.30 21.24 41.74
N ALA A 65 -86.27 21.99 42.11
CA ALA A 65 -86.20 22.66 43.41
C ALA A 65 -86.84 24.06 43.42
N GLY A 66 -87.33 24.54 42.27
CA GLY A 66 -87.98 25.85 42.15
C GLY A 66 -89.48 25.78 42.33
N ASP A 67 -90.15 26.93 42.21
CA ASP A 67 -91.60 26.99 42.19
C ASP A 67 -92.18 26.19 41.02
N SER A 68 -93.42 25.73 41.18
CA SER A 68 -94.14 25.08 40.09
C SER A 68 -94.50 26.10 39.01
N TYR A 69 -94.18 25.79 37.76
CA TYR A 69 -94.50 26.60 36.59
C TYR A 69 -95.32 25.78 35.61
N THR A 70 -96.31 26.38 34.95
CA THR A 70 -97.14 25.70 33.93
C THR A 70 -97.16 26.51 32.66
N GLY A 71 -96.91 25.87 31.52
CA GLY A 71 -96.99 26.48 30.20
C GLY A 71 -95.95 27.57 29.91
N ILE A 72 -94.80 27.55 30.59
CA ILE A 72 -93.75 28.56 30.42
C ILE A 72 -92.81 28.21 29.24
N ALA A 73 -92.15 29.21 28.66
CA ALA A 73 -91.12 28.96 27.65
C ALA A 73 -89.88 28.32 28.30
N TYR A 74 -88.98 27.76 27.50
CA TYR A 74 -87.76 27.14 27.98
C TYR A 74 -86.67 27.16 26.92
N GLN A 75 -85.45 26.80 27.31
CA GLN A 75 -84.38 26.43 26.40
C GLN A 75 -83.62 25.20 26.90
N LEU A 76 -83.24 24.33 25.95
CA LEU A 76 -82.31 23.22 26.14
C LEU A 76 -80.97 23.53 25.47
N VAL A 77 -79.88 23.43 26.23
CA VAL A 77 -78.52 23.73 25.75
C VAL A 77 -77.60 22.54 26.02
N ARG A 78 -76.72 22.19 25.06
CA ARG A 78 -75.64 21.20 25.27
C ARG A 78 -74.44 21.91 25.89
N ASP A 79 -73.93 21.39 27.01
CA ASP A 79 -72.85 21.99 27.79
C ASP A 79 -71.52 21.23 27.66
N PHE A 80 -71.14 20.85 26.44
CA PHE A 80 -69.86 20.19 26.14
C PHE A 80 -69.22 20.78 24.88
N ASP A 81 -67.89 20.88 24.90
CA ASP A 81 -67.08 21.20 23.74
C ASP A 81 -67.19 20.06 22.71
N PRO A 82 -67.67 20.31 21.48
CA PRO A 82 -67.83 19.27 20.48
C PRO A 82 -66.51 18.65 19.99
N LEU A 83 -65.35 19.27 20.22
CA LEU A 83 -64.05 18.73 19.79
C LEU A 83 -63.41 17.79 20.83
N SER A 84 -63.54 18.10 22.11
CA SER A 84 -62.88 17.34 23.19
C SER A 84 -63.85 16.60 24.11
N ASN A 85 -65.16 16.79 23.95
CA ASN A 85 -66.20 16.32 24.87
C ASN A 85 -65.98 16.75 26.33
N THR A 86 -65.23 17.86 26.53
CA THR A 86 -65.01 18.46 27.85
C THR A 86 -66.18 19.36 28.21
N ALA A 87 -66.56 19.39 29.49
CA ALA A 87 -67.64 20.25 29.95
C ALA A 87 -67.24 21.71 29.77
N LEU A 88 -68.05 22.50 29.05
CA LEU A 88 -67.86 23.94 29.00
C LEU A 88 -68.43 24.56 30.28
N ILE A 89 -67.89 25.68 30.73
CA ILE A 89 -68.48 26.44 31.84
C ILE A 89 -69.44 27.45 31.19
N PRO A 90 -70.76 27.37 31.41
CA PRO A 90 -71.68 28.34 30.84
C PRO A 90 -71.38 29.74 31.38
N ASN A 91 -71.40 30.74 30.49
CA ASN A 91 -71.33 32.13 30.91
C ASN A 91 -72.61 32.45 31.71
N GLY A 92 -72.47 32.74 33.01
CA GLY A 92 -73.59 32.94 33.94
C GLY A 92 -73.81 31.83 34.97
N ASN A 93 -72.89 30.85 35.11
CA ASN A 93 -73.00 29.83 36.15
C ASN A 93 -72.84 30.43 37.57
N THR A 94 -73.85 30.26 38.42
CA THR A 94 -73.87 30.80 39.80
C THR A 94 -73.19 29.89 40.83
N ARG A 95 -72.75 28.69 40.44
CA ARG A 95 -71.98 27.76 41.29
C ARG A 95 -70.75 27.19 40.56
N PRO A 96 -69.79 28.06 40.18
CA PRO A 96 -68.55 27.61 39.54
C PRO A 96 -67.75 26.67 40.46
N ASP A 97 -67.93 26.74 41.77
CA ASP A 97 -67.32 25.85 42.76
C ASP A 97 -67.70 24.37 42.53
N VAL A 98 -68.96 24.05 42.24
CA VAL A 98 -69.41 22.66 42.03
C VAL A 98 -68.85 22.10 40.73
N LEU A 99 -68.82 22.90 39.66
CA LEU A 99 -68.28 22.49 38.37
C LEU A 99 -66.77 22.43 38.36
N VAL A 100 -66.09 23.37 39.01
CA VAL A 100 -64.64 23.33 39.21
C VAL A 100 -64.26 22.12 40.05
N ASN A 101 -64.97 21.82 41.13
CA ASN A 101 -64.70 20.62 41.93
C ASN A 101 -64.98 19.33 41.14
N ARG A 102 -66.00 19.29 40.27
CA ARG A 102 -66.31 18.12 39.42
C ARG A 102 -65.29 17.97 38.28
N ALA A 103 -64.84 19.08 37.70
CA ALA A 103 -63.78 19.12 36.71
C ALA A 103 -62.44 18.72 37.32
N ILE A 104 -62.07 19.25 38.50
CA ILE A 104 -60.89 18.84 39.27
C ILE A 104 -60.98 17.36 39.65
N THR A 105 -62.15 16.86 40.06
CA THR A 105 -62.33 15.43 40.38
C THR A 105 -62.18 14.56 39.14
N ARG A 106 -62.71 14.95 37.97
CA ARG A 106 -62.49 14.22 36.72
C ARG A 106 -61.06 14.33 36.22
N LEU A 107 -60.43 15.50 36.34
CA LEU A 107 -59.02 15.70 35.99
C LEU A 107 -58.12 14.88 36.92
N SER A 108 -58.46 14.81 38.20
CA SER A 108 -57.81 13.97 39.21
C SER A 108 -58.06 12.48 38.95
N GLN A 109 -59.24 12.07 38.47
CA GLN A 109 -59.50 10.69 38.03
C GLN A 109 -58.69 10.35 36.78
N TYR A 110 -58.63 11.24 35.78
CA TYR A 110 -57.78 11.07 34.59
C TYR A 110 -56.28 11.07 34.92
N ALA A 111 -55.85 11.85 35.92
CA ALA A 111 -54.49 11.86 36.43
C ALA A 111 -54.18 10.65 37.33
N ALA A 112 -55.17 10.12 38.07
CA ALA A 112 -55.04 8.93 38.91
C ALA A 112 -55.10 7.63 38.09
N THR A 113 -55.82 7.62 36.95
CA THR A 113 -55.65 6.62 35.89
C THR A 113 -54.53 7.00 34.93
N GLY A 114 -53.66 7.94 35.30
CA GLY A 114 -52.58 8.53 34.52
C GLY A 114 -51.44 7.55 34.19
N ASP A 115 -51.71 6.26 34.25
CA ASP A 115 -50.89 5.25 33.61
C ASP A 115 -51.28 5.15 32.13
N LYS A 116 -50.90 6.18 31.34
CA LYS A 116 -51.01 6.12 29.87
C LYS A 116 -50.12 5.04 29.26
N THR A 117 -49.34 4.33 30.08
CA THR A 117 -48.52 3.20 29.64
C THR A 117 -49.38 2.12 28.99
N ALA A 118 -50.66 1.93 29.35
CA ALA A 118 -51.57 0.94 28.77
C ALA A 118 -52.34 1.44 27.53
N ALA A 119 -52.24 2.72 27.16
CA ALA A 119 -52.92 3.24 25.97
C ALA A 119 -52.31 2.61 24.72
N VAL A 120 -53.10 1.80 24.02
CA VAL A 120 -52.68 1.17 22.77
C VAL A 120 -52.70 2.22 21.67
N VAL A 121 -51.53 2.54 21.14
CA VAL A 121 -51.35 3.45 20.01
C VAL A 121 -50.84 2.67 18.80
N VAL A 122 -51.25 3.11 17.62
CA VAL A 122 -50.69 2.66 16.35
C VAL A 122 -49.64 3.69 15.96
N ALA A 123 -48.39 3.26 15.79
CA ALA A 123 -47.36 4.12 15.21
C ALA A 123 -47.84 4.62 13.85
N GLN A 124 -47.50 5.84 13.46
CA GLN A 124 -47.80 6.29 12.11
C GLN A 124 -47.12 5.36 11.08
N GLY A 125 -47.94 4.59 10.35
CA GLY A 125 -47.48 3.59 9.37
C GLY A 125 -47.28 2.17 9.89
N ALA A 126 -47.55 1.87 11.17
CA ALA A 126 -47.53 0.51 11.70
C ALA A 126 -48.89 -0.19 11.57
N GLU A 127 -48.88 -1.52 11.40
CA GLU A 127 -50.11 -2.34 11.35
C GLU A 127 -50.40 -3.02 12.70
N THR A 128 -49.45 -2.97 13.65
CA THR A 128 -49.56 -3.63 14.96
C THR A 128 -49.79 -2.62 16.09
N PHE A 129 -50.79 -2.92 16.91
CA PHE A 129 -51.18 -2.16 18.09
C PHE A 129 -50.20 -2.40 19.25
N ARG A 130 -49.58 -1.34 19.81
CA ARG A 130 -48.69 -1.43 20.99
C ARG A 130 -49.00 -0.37 22.02
N THR A 131 -48.71 -0.68 23.27
CA THR A 131 -48.93 0.25 24.39
C THR A 131 -47.96 1.44 24.33
N LEU A 132 -48.37 2.66 24.68
CA LEU A 132 -47.56 3.88 24.57
C LEU A 132 -46.23 3.80 25.34
N ALA A 133 -46.17 3.06 26.46
CA ALA A 133 -44.92 2.82 27.18
C ALA A 133 -43.93 1.94 26.43
N ALA A 134 -44.41 0.89 25.76
CA ALA A 134 -43.57 0.13 24.83
C ALA A 134 -43.10 1.07 23.70
N HIS A 135 -44.00 1.87 23.14
CA HIS A 135 -43.69 2.74 22.02
C HIS A 135 -42.71 3.90 22.33
N CYS A 136 -42.75 4.49 23.53
CA CYS A 136 -41.90 5.63 23.89
C CYS A 136 -40.46 5.23 24.28
N GLY A 137 -40.19 3.93 24.48
CA GLY A 137 -38.85 3.40 24.71
C GLY A 137 -38.23 2.64 23.53
N ASP A 138 -39.06 2.24 22.55
CA ASP A 138 -38.65 1.34 21.47
C ASP A 138 -38.09 2.10 20.25
N PHE A 139 -36.97 1.60 19.73
CA PHE A 139 -36.55 1.90 18.36
C PHE A 139 -37.53 1.26 17.36
N PRO A 140 -37.79 1.87 16.19
CA PRO A 140 -38.50 1.21 15.10
C PRO A 140 -37.98 -0.21 14.85
N THR A 141 -38.88 -1.18 14.73
CA THR A 141 -38.52 -2.57 14.42
C THR A 141 -39.26 -3.05 13.18
N PRO A 142 -38.73 -3.98 12.36
CA PRO A 142 -39.49 -4.55 11.24
C PRO A 142 -40.86 -5.15 11.64
N MET A 143 -41.00 -5.53 12.92
CA MET A 143 -42.17 -5.81 13.76
C MET A 143 -43.40 -4.99 13.41
N ASP A 144 -43.14 -3.69 13.34
CA ASP A 144 -44.15 -2.67 13.33
C ASP A 144 -44.82 -2.61 11.94
N TRP A 145 -44.13 -3.14 10.92
CA TRP A 145 -44.56 -3.26 9.53
C TRP A 145 -44.89 -4.69 9.12
N GLY A 146 -45.13 -5.58 10.08
CA GLY A 146 -45.64 -6.93 9.82
C GLY A 146 -44.58 -8.00 9.53
N ALA A 147 -43.29 -7.72 9.74
CA ALA A 147 -42.28 -8.77 9.67
C ALA A 147 -42.51 -9.81 10.77
N VAL A 148 -42.31 -11.09 10.48
CA VAL A 148 -42.42 -12.17 11.47
C VAL A 148 -41.07 -12.41 12.14
N GLY A 149 -39.98 -12.41 11.37
CA GLY A 149 -38.63 -12.58 11.91
C GLY A 149 -38.37 -14.00 12.46
N ASP A 150 -38.97 -15.02 11.85
CA ASP A 150 -38.81 -16.44 12.19
C ASP A 150 -37.86 -17.22 11.26
N GLY A 151 -37.34 -16.56 10.22
CA GLY A 151 -36.45 -17.13 9.20
C GLY A 151 -37.18 -17.95 8.13
N ILE A 152 -38.51 -17.99 8.15
CA ILE A 152 -39.34 -18.78 7.24
C ILE A 152 -40.28 -17.87 6.44
N ALA A 153 -40.98 -16.96 7.12
CA ALA A 153 -41.85 -15.98 6.49
C ALA A 153 -41.03 -15.00 5.62
N ASP A 154 -41.59 -14.60 4.48
CA ASP A 154 -40.97 -13.59 3.63
C ASP A 154 -41.14 -12.19 4.24
N ASP A 155 -40.06 -11.68 4.83
CA ASP A 155 -40.05 -10.41 5.53
C ASP A 155 -39.62 -9.24 4.62
N THR A 156 -39.42 -9.48 3.31
CA THR A 156 -38.83 -8.50 2.38
C THR A 156 -39.60 -7.18 2.35
N ALA A 157 -40.92 -7.23 2.18
CA ALA A 157 -41.75 -6.03 2.08
C ALA A 157 -41.80 -5.25 3.39
N ALA A 158 -41.97 -5.97 4.52
CA ALA A 158 -42.02 -5.38 5.85
C ALA A 158 -40.69 -4.70 6.23
N LEU A 159 -39.56 -5.35 5.91
CA LEU A 159 -38.22 -4.78 6.11
C LEU A 159 -38.02 -3.50 5.29
N GLN A 160 -38.38 -3.51 4.01
CA GLN A 160 -38.25 -2.34 3.16
C GLN A 160 -39.15 -1.20 3.65
N ALA A 161 -40.38 -1.50 4.08
CA ALA A 161 -41.30 -0.50 4.63
C ALA A 161 -40.76 0.12 5.93
N ALA A 162 -40.25 -0.71 6.85
CA ALA A 162 -39.63 -0.26 8.09
C ALA A 162 -38.42 0.65 7.85
N TRP A 163 -37.55 0.27 6.91
CA TRP A 163 -36.39 1.07 6.53
C TRP A 163 -36.81 2.42 5.91
N ASN A 164 -37.78 2.40 5.00
CA ASN A 164 -38.31 3.61 4.38
C ASN A 164 -38.91 4.57 5.42
N ALA A 165 -39.62 4.04 6.43
CA ALA A 165 -40.18 4.86 7.50
C ALA A 165 -39.11 5.58 8.33
N VAL A 166 -37.99 4.91 8.64
CA VAL A 166 -36.83 5.54 9.30
C VAL A 166 -36.25 6.66 8.44
N ALA A 167 -36.17 6.48 7.12
CA ALA A 167 -35.70 7.54 6.21
C ALA A 167 -36.64 8.75 6.18
N VAL A 168 -37.97 8.52 6.16
CA VAL A 168 -39.00 9.57 6.08
C VAL A 168 -38.99 10.49 7.31
N ILE A 169 -38.72 9.97 8.51
CA ILE A 169 -38.63 10.77 9.74
C ILE A 169 -37.30 11.54 9.89
N GLY A 170 -36.46 11.55 8.85
CA GLY A 170 -35.17 12.25 8.83
C GLY A 170 -33.98 11.41 9.30
N GLY A 171 -34.15 10.09 9.37
CA GLY A 171 -33.11 9.14 9.79
C GLY A 171 -33.43 8.46 11.12
N GLY A 172 -32.42 7.85 11.74
CA GLY A 172 -32.58 7.15 13.02
C GLY A 172 -32.07 5.72 13.00
N CYS A 173 -32.58 4.87 13.88
CA CYS A 173 -32.13 3.49 14.05
C CYS A 173 -33.28 2.50 13.84
N LEU A 174 -33.10 1.53 12.94
CA LEU A 174 -33.92 0.34 12.82
C LEU A 174 -33.32 -0.77 13.69
N HIS A 175 -34.09 -1.30 14.65
CA HIS A 175 -33.63 -2.34 15.56
C HIS A 175 -34.17 -3.73 15.15
N LEU A 176 -33.28 -4.73 15.06
CA LEU A 176 -33.63 -6.07 14.55
C LEU A 176 -34.18 -7.04 15.61
N GLY A 177 -33.99 -6.74 16.90
CA GLY A 177 -34.67 -7.45 17.99
C GLY A 177 -34.26 -8.92 18.21
N GLY A 178 -33.10 -9.37 17.72
CA GLY A 178 -32.63 -10.76 17.87
C GLY A 178 -33.25 -11.74 16.90
N ARG A 179 -33.94 -11.28 15.85
CA ARG A 179 -34.77 -12.09 14.96
C ARG A 179 -34.04 -12.54 13.69
N ASN A 180 -34.62 -13.52 13.00
CA ASN A 180 -34.13 -14.00 11.71
C ASN A 180 -35.12 -13.61 10.60
N PHE A 181 -34.72 -12.78 9.66
CA PHE A 181 -35.61 -12.30 8.60
C PHE A 181 -35.25 -12.95 7.26
N ARG A 182 -36.17 -13.69 6.66
CA ARG A 182 -35.95 -14.24 5.32
C ARG A 182 -36.30 -13.17 4.28
N VAL A 183 -35.39 -12.94 3.34
CA VAL A 183 -35.58 -12.00 2.23
C VAL A 183 -35.51 -12.74 0.90
N THR A 184 -36.52 -12.54 0.07
CA THR A 184 -36.69 -13.22 -1.24
C THR A 184 -36.43 -12.28 -2.42
N ALA A 185 -36.20 -10.98 -2.16
CA ALA A 185 -35.78 -10.01 -3.16
C ALA A 185 -34.80 -8.96 -2.56
N PRO A 186 -34.08 -8.20 -3.42
CA PRO A 186 -33.19 -7.12 -2.98
C PRO A 186 -33.84 -6.08 -2.07
N ILE A 187 -33.09 -5.63 -1.06
CA ILE A 187 -33.43 -4.52 -0.16
C ILE A 187 -32.55 -3.31 -0.49
N SER A 188 -33.20 -2.16 -0.72
CA SER A 188 -32.51 -0.88 -0.86
C SER A 188 -32.31 -0.24 0.51
N LEU A 189 -31.05 -0.07 0.89
CA LEU A 189 -30.60 0.62 2.09
C LEU A 189 -30.19 2.08 1.81
N TYR A 190 -30.26 2.54 0.56
CA TYR A 190 -29.88 3.91 0.25
C TYR A 190 -30.83 4.91 0.90
N THR A 191 -30.28 5.84 1.65
CA THR A 191 -31.01 6.98 2.21
C THR A 191 -30.18 8.25 2.04
N GLY A 192 -30.85 9.39 1.82
CA GLY A 192 -30.22 10.71 1.81
C GLY A 192 -29.94 11.28 3.20
N VAL A 193 -30.23 10.52 4.26
CA VAL A 193 -30.18 10.94 5.66
C VAL A 193 -29.33 9.96 6.48
N ARG A 194 -28.97 10.33 7.72
CA ARG A 194 -28.19 9.45 8.58
C ARG A 194 -29.07 8.33 9.16
N THR A 195 -28.71 7.09 8.87
CA THR A 195 -29.46 5.91 9.31
C THR A 195 -28.58 4.85 9.93
N LYS A 196 -29.19 4.02 10.77
CA LYS A 196 -28.53 2.94 11.50
C LYS A 196 -29.40 1.68 11.49
N ILE A 197 -28.78 0.52 11.31
CA ILE A 197 -29.36 -0.80 11.63
C ILE A 197 -28.60 -1.33 12.83
N ARG A 198 -29.31 -1.76 13.88
CA ARG A 198 -28.68 -2.22 15.12
C ARG A 198 -29.35 -3.46 15.71
N GLY A 199 -28.52 -4.22 16.41
CA GLY A 199 -28.96 -5.26 17.34
C GLY A 199 -28.80 -6.63 16.70
N PRO A 200 -28.66 -7.68 17.53
CA PRO A 200 -28.51 -9.04 17.01
C PRO A 200 -29.67 -9.30 16.07
N GLY A 201 -29.38 -9.86 14.90
CA GLY A 201 -30.39 -10.15 13.90
C GLY A 201 -29.74 -10.73 12.67
N THR A 202 -30.43 -11.66 12.03
CA THR A 202 -29.91 -12.36 10.85
C THR A 202 -30.81 -12.10 9.67
N PHE A 203 -30.26 -11.64 8.55
CA PHE A 203 -30.92 -11.70 7.26
C PHE A 203 -30.61 -13.02 6.58
N THR A 204 -31.62 -13.77 6.15
CA THR A 204 -31.49 -14.99 5.35
C THR A 204 -31.91 -14.70 3.92
N VAL A 205 -30.93 -14.52 3.04
CA VAL A 205 -31.12 -14.23 1.62
C VAL A 205 -31.48 -15.51 0.88
N ASP A 206 -32.69 -15.56 0.34
CA ASP A 206 -33.27 -16.73 -0.32
C ASP A 206 -33.63 -16.48 -1.79
N PHE A 207 -32.67 -15.87 -2.50
CA PHE A 207 -32.69 -15.73 -3.96
C PHE A 207 -31.26 -15.77 -4.50
N SER A 208 -31.12 -16.16 -5.77
CA SER A 208 -29.84 -16.38 -6.45
C SER A 208 -29.68 -15.46 -7.66
N GLY A 209 -28.44 -15.20 -8.08
CA GLY A 209 -28.13 -14.44 -9.28
C GLY A 209 -26.87 -13.59 -9.13
N ALA A 210 -25.89 -13.79 -10.02
CA ALA A 210 -24.59 -13.11 -9.93
C ALA A 210 -24.69 -11.58 -10.08
N ASN A 211 -25.68 -11.12 -10.85
CA ASN A 211 -25.98 -9.72 -11.13
C ASN A 211 -26.82 -9.03 -10.04
N LEU A 212 -27.29 -9.77 -9.03
CA LEU A 212 -28.13 -9.23 -7.97
C LEU A 212 -27.31 -8.82 -6.75
N VAL A 213 -27.84 -7.86 -6.00
CA VAL A 213 -27.30 -7.40 -4.72
C VAL A 213 -28.41 -7.56 -3.68
N ALA A 214 -28.14 -8.23 -2.57
CA ALA A 214 -29.14 -8.47 -1.55
C ALA A 214 -29.46 -7.22 -0.73
N PHE A 215 -28.42 -6.51 -0.29
CA PHE A 215 -28.56 -5.25 0.44
C PHE A 215 -27.69 -4.19 -0.24
N SER A 216 -28.32 -3.24 -0.93
CA SER A 216 -27.60 -2.16 -1.62
C SER A 216 -27.84 -0.83 -0.94
N ALA A 217 -26.77 -0.23 -0.42
CA ALA A 217 -26.75 1.16 0.03
C ALA A 217 -26.30 2.12 -1.09
N THR A 218 -26.17 1.64 -2.32
CA THR A 218 -25.84 2.44 -3.50
C THR A 218 -27.05 3.27 -3.94
N ASN A 219 -26.84 4.55 -4.30
CA ASN A 219 -27.92 5.37 -4.85
C ASN A 219 -28.43 4.74 -6.16
N PRO A 220 -29.72 4.36 -6.25
CA PRO A 220 -30.25 3.63 -7.40
C PRO A 220 -30.38 4.50 -8.66
N THR A 221 -30.46 5.83 -8.50
CA THR A 221 -30.68 6.78 -9.61
C THR A 221 -29.42 7.52 -10.03
N SER A 222 -28.50 7.76 -9.10
CA SER A 222 -27.26 8.48 -9.33
C SER A 222 -26.15 7.81 -8.52
N PRO A 223 -25.64 6.65 -8.97
CA PRO A 223 -24.69 5.86 -8.21
C PRO A 223 -23.49 6.67 -7.71
N SER A 224 -23.05 7.67 -8.49
CA SER A 224 -21.92 8.56 -8.14
C SER A 224 -22.17 9.52 -6.98
N THR A 225 -23.43 9.67 -6.55
CA THR A 225 -23.80 10.51 -5.40
C THR A 225 -23.59 9.73 -4.11
N ARG A 226 -22.75 10.28 -3.24
CA ARG A 226 -22.54 9.73 -1.89
C ARG A 226 -23.84 9.69 -1.11
N GLY A 227 -24.11 8.57 -0.46
CA GLY A 227 -25.26 8.43 0.43
C GLY A 227 -25.11 9.21 1.73
N GLY A 228 -26.21 9.25 2.49
CA GLY A 228 -26.15 9.63 3.90
C GLY A 228 -25.29 8.65 4.70
N GLN A 229 -24.92 9.04 5.92
CA GLN A 229 -24.16 8.17 6.82
C GLN A 229 -24.98 6.91 7.15
N LEU A 230 -24.43 5.73 6.83
CA LEU A 230 -25.00 4.42 7.17
C LEU A 230 -24.16 3.73 8.25
N GLU A 231 -24.81 3.28 9.31
CA GLU A 231 -24.18 2.45 10.34
C GLU A 231 -24.91 1.12 10.47
N ILE A 232 -24.18 0.00 10.46
CA ILE A 232 -24.72 -1.34 10.67
C ILE A 232 -23.90 -1.98 11.78
N GLU A 233 -24.57 -2.35 12.87
CA GLU A 233 -23.93 -2.84 14.08
C GLU A 233 -24.57 -4.13 14.58
N ASN A 234 -23.75 -5.18 14.75
CA ASN A 234 -24.14 -6.47 15.33
C ASN A 234 -25.18 -7.24 14.49
N VAL A 235 -25.00 -7.30 13.17
CA VAL A 235 -25.95 -7.92 12.22
C VAL A 235 -25.28 -9.03 11.42
N ALA A 236 -26.01 -10.11 11.14
CA ALA A 236 -25.58 -11.20 10.26
C ALA A 236 -26.33 -11.18 8.92
N PHE A 237 -25.61 -11.38 7.82
CA PHE A 237 -26.13 -11.55 6.46
C PHE A 237 -25.78 -12.95 5.98
N ASN A 238 -26.75 -13.83 5.84
CA ASN A 238 -26.55 -15.22 5.47
C ASN A 238 -27.29 -15.54 4.17
N THR A 239 -26.72 -16.40 3.34
CA THR A 239 -27.46 -17.05 2.25
C THR A 239 -28.22 -18.28 2.76
N SER A 240 -29.42 -18.52 2.22
CA SER A 240 -30.17 -19.75 2.50
C SER A 240 -29.44 -20.97 1.94
N VAL A 241 -29.72 -22.16 2.49
CA VAL A 241 -29.16 -23.43 1.98
C VAL A 241 -29.52 -23.64 0.50
N ALA A 242 -30.71 -23.22 0.08
CA ALA A 242 -31.14 -23.30 -1.31
C ALA A 242 -30.22 -22.47 -2.22
N VAL A 243 -29.92 -21.23 -1.84
CA VAL A 243 -29.00 -20.35 -2.59
C VAL A 243 -27.57 -20.92 -2.63
N GLN A 244 -27.11 -21.52 -1.53
CA GLN A 244 -25.80 -22.19 -1.49
C GLN A 244 -25.73 -23.36 -2.48
N SER A 245 -26.81 -24.12 -2.64
CA SER A 245 -26.90 -25.23 -3.60
C SER A 245 -27.07 -24.81 -5.06
N ALA A 246 -27.64 -23.63 -5.32
CA ALA A 246 -27.89 -23.12 -6.67
C ALA A 246 -26.60 -22.70 -7.42
N GLY A 247 -25.46 -22.65 -6.74
CA GLY A 247 -24.13 -22.46 -7.34
C GLY A 247 -23.70 -21.01 -7.57
N THR A 248 -24.64 -20.07 -7.70
CA THR A 248 -24.37 -18.62 -7.85
C THR A 248 -25.34 -17.74 -7.07
N GLY A 249 -24.89 -17.17 -5.95
CA GLY A 249 -25.66 -16.25 -5.12
C GLY A 249 -25.47 -14.77 -5.50
N PRO A 250 -26.24 -13.87 -4.87
CA PRO A 250 -26.09 -12.43 -5.02
C PRO A 250 -24.86 -11.91 -4.28
N VAL A 251 -24.53 -10.64 -4.52
CA VAL A 251 -23.66 -9.88 -3.61
C VAL A 251 -24.43 -9.64 -2.33
N LEU A 252 -23.88 -9.99 -1.15
CA LEU A 252 -24.65 -9.83 0.09
C LEU A 252 -24.86 -8.36 0.47
N PHE A 253 -23.78 -7.58 0.50
CA PHE A 253 -23.84 -6.17 0.83
C PHE A 253 -23.01 -5.34 -0.14
N GLU A 254 -23.61 -4.28 -0.67
CA GLU A 254 -22.95 -3.32 -1.53
C GLU A 254 -23.16 -1.89 -1.03
N HIS A 255 -22.08 -1.10 -1.03
CA HIS A 255 -22.18 0.37 -0.96
C HIS A 255 -21.18 1.02 -1.91
N MET A 256 -21.64 1.44 -3.08
CA MET A 256 -20.84 2.22 -4.03
C MET A 256 -20.92 3.71 -3.67
N TYR A 257 -19.81 4.43 -3.93
CA TYR A 257 -19.60 5.82 -3.51
C TYR A 257 -19.89 6.02 -2.02
N CYS A 258 -19.35 5.08 -1.24
CA CYS A 258 -19.52 4.95 0.18
C CYS A 258 -18.93 6.14 0.93
N SER A 259 -19.71 6.79 1.80
CA SER A 259 -19.22 7.86 2.66
C SER A 259 -19.72 7.67 4.08
N SER A 260 -18.82 7.76 5.06
CA SER A 260 -19.15 7.66 6.49
C SER A 260 -19.79 6.32 6.89
N LEU A 261 -19.58 5.25 6.11
CA LEU A 261 -20.08 3.91 6.46
C LEU A 261 -19.41 3.41 7.74
N ARG A 262 -20.18 2.79 8.62
CA ARG A 262 -19.68 2.04 9.76
C ARG A 262 -20.28 0.65 9.75
N LEU A 263 -19.47 -0.37 9.47
CA LEU A 263 -19.85 -1.78 9.55
C LEU A 263 -19.12 -2.38 10.76
N VAL A 264 -19.85 -2.65 11.85
CA VAL A 264 -19.25 -2.98 13.15
C VAL A 264 -19.82 -4.29 13.66
N ARG A 265 -18.97 -5.27 14.01
CA ARG A 265 -19.41 -6.56 14.56
C ARG A 265 -20.41 -7.29 13.66
N CYS A 266 -20.22 -7.21 12.35
CA CYS A 266 -21.11 -7.82 11.39
C CYS A 266 -20.56 -9.16 10.90
N THR A 267 -21.44 -10.06 10.51
CA THR A 267 -21.07 -11.33 9.87
C THR A 267 -21.71 -11.41 8.49
N LEU A 268 -20.94 -11.73 7.45
CA LEU A 268 -21.46 -11.96 6.11
C LEU A 268 -21.08 -13.38 5.68
N SER A 269 -22.07 -14.28 5.57
CA SER A 269 -21.86 -15.69 5.25
C SER A 269 -22.50 -16.08 3.91
N SER A 270 -21.67 -16.47 2.94
CA SER A 270 -22.16 -16.89 1.61
C SER A 270 -21.36 -18.07 1.07
N TYR A 271 -21.95 -19.27 1.01
CA TYR A 271 -21.34 -20.38 0.25
C TYR A 271 -21.71 -20.37 -1.24
N ALA A 272 -22.46 -19.37 -1.68
CA ALA A 272 -23.04 -19.30 -3.02
C ALA A 272 -22.05 -18.76 -4.08
N ASN A 273 -20.75 -18.90 -3.86
CA ASN A 273 -19.66 -18.52 -4.77
C ASN A 273 -19.77 -17.10 -5.37
N ASN A 274 -20.08 -16.05 -4.61
CA ASN A 274 -20.04 -14.66 -5.12
C ASN A 274 -19.44 -13.72 -4.06
N THR A 275 -19.36 -12.41 -4.32
CA THR A 275 -18.84 -11.41 -3.38
C THR A 275 -19.75 -11.23 -2.17
N ALA A 276 -19.22 -11.25 -0.95
CA ALA A 276 -20.01 -10.95 0.26
C ALA A 276 -20.10 -9.44 0.49
N LEU A 277 -18.96 -8.75 0.47
CA LEU A 277 -18.87 -7.33 0.77
C LEU A 277 -18.26 -6.59 -0.40
N ARG A 278 -19.01 -5.65 -0.99
CA ARG A 278 -18.54 -4.76 -2.05
C ARG A 278 -18.65 -3.31 -1.64
N LEU A 279 -17.53 -2.60 -1.62
CA LEU A 279 -17.46 -1.18 -1.33
C LEU A 279 -16.77 -0.44 -2.49
N GLY A 280 -17.33 0.71 -2.87
CA GLY A 280 -16.79 1.53 -3.95
C GLY A 280 -16.56 2.96 -3.51
N SER A 281 -15.45 3.58 -3.92
CA SER A 281 -15.07 4.97 -3.68
C SER A 281 -15.29 5.40 -2.24
N VAL A 282 -14.68 4.64 -1.32
CA VAL A 282 -14.95 4.67 0.12
C VAL A 282 -14.33 5.90 0.78
N TRP A 283 -15.08 6.65 1.57
CA TRP A 283 -14.58 7.84 2.25
C TRP A 283 -15.01 7.90 3.73
N ASN A 284 -14.09 8.20 4.65
CA ASN A 284 -14.38 8.33 6.09
C ASN A 284 -15.11 7.11 6.68
N ALA A 285 -14.81 5.91 6.18
CA ALA A 285 -15.52 4.71 6.56
C ALA A 285 -14.72 3.83 7.53
N VAL A 286 -15.44 2.97 8.26
CA VAL A 286 -14.87 2.02 9.20
C VAL A 286 -15.55 0.67 9.00
N VAL A 287 -14.75 -0.38 8.80
CA VAL A 287 -15.17 -1.77 9.02
C VAL A 287 -14.40 -2.25 10.24
N ASP A 288 -15.13 -2.66 11.27
CA ASP A 288 -14.56 -3.03 12.57
C ASP A 288 -15.14 -4.36 13.06
N ASP A 289 -14.27 -5.28 13.49
CA ASP A 289 -14.62 -6.59 14.04
C ASP A 289 -15.64 -7.34 13.16
N THR A 290 -15.44 -7.28 11.85
CA THR A 290 -16.37 -7.84 10.86
C THR A 290 -15.82 -9.12 10.29
N TYR A 291 -16.71 -10.10 10.17
CA TYR A 291 -16.41 -11.43 9.71
C TYR A 291 -17.05 -11.71 8.37
N VAL A 292 -16.29 -12.26 7.42
CA VAL A 292 -16.79 -12.75 6.15
C VAL A 292 -16.53 -14.25 6.08
N TRP A 293 -17.59 -15.04 6.13
CA TRP A 293 -17.53 -16.50 6.05
C TRP A 293 -17.89 -17.00 4.64
N GLY A 294 -16.96 -17.65 3.97
CA GLY A 294 -17.13 -18.12 2.60
C GLY A 294 -16.94 -16.99 1.59
N ALA A 295 -17.80 -16.97 0.58
CA ALA A 295 -17.76 -16.09 -0.58
C ALA A 295 -16.54 -16.34 -1.47
N GLY A 296 -16.45 -15.55 -2.53
CA GLY A 296 -15.38 -15.70 -3.50
C GLY A 296 -15.73 -16.69 -4.62
N CYS A 297 -15.07 -16.59 -5.77
CA CYS A 297 -15.16 -17.57 -6.84
C CYS A 297 -13.79 -17.88 -7.43
N GLN A 298 -13.48 -19.16 -7.60
CA GLN A 298 -12.36 -19.61 -8.41
C GLN A 298 -12.87 -20.59 -9.46
N ARG A 299 -12.28 -20.47 -10.65
CA ARG A 299 -12.28 -21.54 -11.64
C ARG A 299 -10.83 -22.01 -11.79
N ALA A 300 -10.61 -23.31 -11.78
CA ALA A 300 -9.31 -23.87 -12.15
C ALA A 300 -9.09 -23.66 -13.65
N ARG A 301 -7.83 -23.51 -14.08
CA ARG A 301 -7.47 -23.47 -15.51
C ARG A 301 -7.90 -24.73 -16.24
N LYS A 302 -7.94 -25.86 -15.54
CA LYS A 302 -8.31 -27.17 -16.11
C LYS A 302 -9.13 -27.93 -15.08
N GLN A 303 -10.32 -28.38 -15.47
CA GLN A 303 -11.17 -29.18 -14.58
C GLN A 303 -10.61 -30.59 -14.48
N ILE A 304 -10.37 -31.05 -13.25
CA ILE A 304 -10.00 -32.43 -12.98
C ILE A 304 -11.28 -33.24 -12.76
N PRO A 305 -11.53 -34.32 -13.53
CA PRO A 305 -12.64 -35.22 -13.28
C PRO A 305 -12.58 -35.75 -11.85
N THR A 306 -13.73 -35.91 -11.19
CA THR A 306 -13.79 -36.37 -9.79
C THR A 306 -13.22 -37.77 -9.57
N THR A 307 -13.04 -38.55 -10.64
CA THR A 307 -12.42 -39.88 -10.64
C THR A 307 -10.91 -39.86 -10.88
N THR A 308 -10.34 -38.72 -11.27
CA THR A 308 -8.90 -38.59 -11.54
C THR A 308 -8.16 -38.28 -10.25
N THR A 309 -7.20 -39.12 -9.91
CA THR A 309 -6.33 -38.98 -8.74
C THR A 309 -4.88 -38.87 -9.17
N PHE A 310 -4.00 -38.43 -8.28
CA PHE A 310 -2.59 -38.17 -8.55
C PHE A 310 -1.70 -38.86 -7.54
N SER A 311 -0.55 -39.35 -8.00
CA SER A 311 0.45 -39.99 -7.17
C SER A 311 1.85 -39.46 -7.48
N ILE A 312 2.65 -39.26 -6.43
CA ILE A 312 4.06 -38.88 -6.52
C ILE A 312 4.78 -39.41 -5.26
N ALA A 313 5.92 -40.08 -5.46
CA ALA A 313 6.70 -40.67 -4.37
C ALA A 313 7.60 -39.65 -3.68
N TYR A 314 7.85 -39.82 -2.38
CA TYR A 314 8.87 -39.04 -1.66
C TYR A 314 10.21 -39.03 -2.41
N GLY A 315 10.80 -37.85 -2.57
CA GLY A 315 12.07 -37.67 -3.27
C GLY A 315 11.99 -37.78 -4.80
N ALA A 316 10.82 -38.03 -5.39
CA ALA A 316 10.63 -38.14 -6.84
C ALA A 316 10.08 -36.83 -7.44
N THR A 317 10.37 -36.60 -8.72
CA THR A 317 9.77 -35.53 -9.55
C THR A 317 8.70 -36.06 -10.51
N ALA A 318 8.53 -37.38 -10.62
CA ALA A 318 7.56 -37.98 -11.52
C ALA A 318 6.16 -37.92 -10.89
N LEU A 319 5.28 -37.14 -11.49
CA LEU A 319 3.88 -37.00 -11.13
C LEU A 319 3.01 -37.81 -12.08
N GLN A 320 2.21 -38.72 -11.52
CA GLN A 320 1.32 -39.59 -12.28
C GLN A 320 -0.14 -39.29 -11.96
N ALA A 321 -0.98 -39.13 -12.98
CA ALA A 321 -2.43 -39.08 -12.89
C ALA A 321 -3.04 -40.45 -13.19
N SER A 322 -4.16 -40.81 -12.55
CA SER A 322 -4.87 -42.07 -12.79
C SER A 322 -5.64 -42.11 -14.11
N ALA A 323 -5.72 -40.98 -14.82
CA ALA A 323 -6.36 -40.84 -16.12
C ALA A 323 -5.65 -39.76 -16.94
N ALA A 324 -5.84 -39.80 -18.27
CA ALA A 324 -5.27 -38.81 -19.18
C ALA A 324 -5.79 -37.40 -18.82
N ILE A 325 -4.88 -36.53 -18.39
CA ILE A 325 -5.18 -35.16 -17.99
C ILE A 325 -4.07 -34.18 -18.34
N PHE A 326 -2.82 -34.61 -18.57
CA PHE A 326 -1.74 -33.69 -18.90
C PHE A 326 -1.62 -33.43 -20.40
N ASP A 327 -1.20 -32.23 -20.78
CA ASP A 327 -0.82 -31.86 -22.15
C ASP A 327 0.32 -30.83 -22.17
N ALA A 328 0.84 -30.53 -23.36
CA ALA A 328 2.00 -29.62 -23.52
C ALA A 328 1.76 -28.20 -22.97
N SER A 329 0.51 -27.74 -22.87
CA SER A 329 0.18 -26.42 -22.30
C SER A 329 0.32 -26.38 -20.77
N ASP A 330 0.41 -27.55 -20.13
CA ASP A 330 0.56 -27.65 -18.68
C ASP A 330 2.01 -27.38 -18.22
N VAL A 331 2.99 -27.35 -19.13
CA VAL A 331 4.39 -27.01 -18.81
C VAL A 331 4.49 -25.57 -18.30
N GLY A 332 5.18 -25.39 -17.17
CA GLY A 332 5.30 -24.15 -16.42
C GLY A 332 4.10 -23.81 -15.55
N GLN A 333 3.02 -24.61 -15.59
CA GLN A 333 1.83 -24.40 -14.78
C GLN A 333 1.99 -25.05 -13.40
N ILE A 334 1.16 -24.58 -12.46
CA ILE A 334 1.12 -25.11 -11.10
C ILE A 334 0.04 -26.17 -10.97
N ILE A 335 0.38 -27.24 -10.26
CA ILE A 335 -0.58 -28.23 -9.75
C ILE A 335 -0.33 -28.47 -8.27
N CYS A 336 -1.41 -28.42 -7.48
CA CYS A 336 -1.41 -28.86 -6.10
C CYS A 336 -1.88 -30.32 -6.04
N VAL A 337 -1.16 -31.19 -5.33
CA VAL A 337 -1.47 -32.62 -5.21
C VAL A 337 -1.39 -33.02 -3.74
N GLY A 338 -2.55 -33.26 -3.12
CA GLY A 338 -2.63 -33.23 -1.66
C GLY A 338 -2.15 -31.88 -1.14
N THR A 339 -1.32 -31.86 -0.10
CA THR A 339 -0.83 -30.60 0.50
C THR A 339 0.47 -30.07 -0.12
N GLN A 340 0.85 -30.53 -1.32
CA GLN A 340 2.10 -30.14 -1.99
C GLN A 340 1.82 -29.39 -3.28
N ILE A 341 2.62 -28.37 -3.59
CA ILE A 341 2.56 -27.61 -4.84
C ILE A 341 3.73 -28.01 -5.72
N PHE A 342 3.46 -28.20 -7.01
CA PHE A 342 4.45 -28.49 -8.01
C PHE A 342 4.30 -27.56 -9.20
N THR A 343 5.42 -27.08 -9.73
CA THR A 343 5.48 -26.55 -11.09
C THR A 343 5.76 -27.71 -12.04
N ILE A 344 4.96 -27.85 -13.09
CA ILE A 344 5.17 -28.87 -14.12
C ILE A 344 6.34 -28.44 -15.00
N GLN A 345 7.46 -29.16 -14.92
CA GLN A 345 8.65 -28.92 -15.73
C GLN A 345 8.50 -29.47 -17.15
N SER A 346 7.93 -30.65 -17.29
CA SER A 346 7.65 -31.28 -18.59
C SER A 346 6.47 -32.23 -18.49
N VAL A 347 5.83 -32.51 -19.62
CA VAL A 347 4.78 -33.53 -19.74
C VAL A 347 5.33 -34.65 -20.60
N THR A 348 5.41 -35.84 -20.04
CA THR A 348 5.96 -37.02 -20.73
C THR A 348 4.90 -37.69 -21.59
N ASP A 349 3.68 -37.81 -21.06
CA ASP A 349 2.50 -38.27 -21.78
C ASP A 349 1.23 -37.73 -21.10
N ALA A 350 0.04 -38.16 -21.55
CA ALA A 350 -1.21 -37.64 -21.02
C ALA A 350 -1.47 -38.00 -19.54
N GLN A 351 -0.79 -38.99 -18.97
CA GLN A 351 -0.91 -39.40 -17.56
C GLN A 351 0.31 -39.02 -16.72
N ASN A 352 1.44 -38.70 -17.33
CA ASN A 352 2.71 -38.51 -16.62
C ASN A 352 3.32 -37.13 -16.91
N ALA A 353 3.73 -36.46 -15.84
CA ALA A 353 4.45 -35.19 -15.87
C ALA A 353 5.69 -35.25 -14.96
N VAL A 354 6.65 -34.38 -15.21
CA VAL A 354 7.82 -34.17 -14.34
C VAL A 354 7.68 -32.81 -13.69
N THR A 355 7.92 -32.73 -12.38
CA THR A 355 7.84 -31.50 -11.58
C THR A 355 9.21 -30.88 -11.39
N THR A 356 9.28 -29.56 -11.18
CA THR A 356 10.56 -28.85 -10.97
C THR A 356 11.25 -29.19 -9.64
N MET A 357 10.53 -29.83 -8.71
CA MET A 357 11.01 -30.18 -7.38
C MET A 357 10.60 -31.60 -7.01
N THR A 358 11.38 -32.22 -6.13
CA THR A 358 11.06 -33.53 -5.57
C THR A 358 9.96 -33.41 -4.51
N ALA A 359 9.05 -34.37 -4.46
CA ALA A 359 8.01 -34.39 -3.43
C ALA A 359 8.63 -34.60 -2.04
N VAL A 360 8.23 -33.77 -1.08
CA VAL A 360 8.64 -33.88 0.33
C VAL A 360 7.81 -34.90 1.11
N ARG A 361 6.73 -35.42 0.51
CA ARG A 361 5.90 -36.51 1.03
C ARG A 361 5.39 -37.40 -0.10
N THR A 362 5.21 -38.68 0.18
CA THR A 362 4.51 -39.58 -0.76
C THR A 362 3.02 -39.24 -0.76
N THR A 363 2.47 -38.94 -1.93
CA THR A 363 1.02 -38.87 -2.17
C THR A 363 0.63 -40.05 -3.04
N SER A 364 -0.38 -40.83 -2.63
CA SER A 364 -0.94 -41.93 -3.41
C SER A 364 -2.45 -41.75 -3.49
N GLY A 365 -2.98 -41.63 -4.72
CA GLY A 365 -4.41 -41.39 -4.94
C GLY A 365 -4.91 -40.03 -4.42
N GLY A 366 -4.04 -39.01 -4.37
CA GLY A 366 -4.38 -37.67 -3.91
C GLY A 366 -5.27 -36.93 -4.92
N VAL A 367 -6.10 -36.02 -4.43
CA VAL A 367 -6.84 -35.10 -5.30
C VAL A 367 -5.88 -34.01 -5.79
N GLY A 368 -5.94 -33.72 -7.09
CA GLY A 368 -5.14 -32.66 -7.71
C GLY A 368 -5.96 -31.40 -7.95
N LEU A 369 -5.27 -30.27 -8.07
CA LEU A 369 -5.85 -28.99 -8.42
C LEU A 369 -4.87 -28.16 -9.24
N PHE A 370 -5.24 -27.84 -10.48
CA PHE A 370 -4.48 -26.89 -11.29
C PHE A 370 -4.64 -25.46 -10.79
N ASP A 371 -3.73 -24.60 -11.20
CA ASP A 371 -3.77 -23.17 -10.95
C ASP A 371 -5.07 -22.49 -11.38
N GLY A 372 -5.27 -21.25 -10.91
CA GLY A 372 -6.44 -20.45 -11.27
C GLY A 372 -6.55 -20.21 -12.78
N VAL A 373 -7.79 -20.03 -13.26
CA VAL A 373 -8.09 -19.81 -14.68
C VAL A 373 -7.27 -18.65 -15.27
N ARG A 374 -6.81 -18.88 -16.50
CA ARG A 374 -6.05 -17.92 -17.29
C ARG A 374 -6.88 -17.39 -18.45
N GLY A 375 -6.55 -16.20 -18.92
CA GLY A 375 -7.17 -15.63 -20.11
C GLY A 375 -6.24 -14.76 -20.95
N ALA A 376 -6.66 -14.58 -22.20
CA ALA A 376 -6.06 -13.73 -23.19
C ALA A 376 -7.07 -12.66 -23.65
N MET A 377 -6.60 -11.43 -23.80
CA MET A 377 -7.42 -10.28 -24.16
C MET A 377 -6.56 -9.24 -24.87
N ALA A 378 -7.02 -8.73 -26.01
CA ALA A 378 -6.34 -7.67 -26.75
C ALA A 378 -6.71 -6.29 -26.20
N ALA A 379 -5.77 -5.33 -26.23
CA ALA A 379 -6.06 -3.93 -25.96
C ALA A 379 -7.19 -3.42 -26.88
N GLY A 380 -8.15 -2.69 -26.32
CA GLY A 380 -9.37 -2.20 -26.97
C GLY A 380 -10.52 -3.23 -27.04
N SER A 381 -10.27 -4.51 -26.78
CA SER A 381 -11.30 -5.55 -26.81
C SER A 381 -12.08 -5.59 -25.50
N THR A 382 -13.36 -5.97 -25.55
CA THR A 382 -14.17 -6.42 -24.39
C THR A 382 -14.24 -7.94 -24.28
N THR A 383 -13.61 -8.67 -25.20
CA THR A 383 -13.65 -10.13 -25.26
C THR A 383 -12.44 -10.73 -24.57
N LEU A 384 -12.68 -11.57 -23.57
CA LEU A 384 -11.67 -12.36 -22.87
C LEU A 384 -11.83 -13.83 -23.24
N THR A 385 -10.80 -14.41 -23.85
CA THR A 385 -10.73 -15.85 -24.15
C THR A 385 -10.01 -16.56 -23.02
N LEU A 386 -10.69 -17.50 -22.37
CA LEU A 386 -10.16 -18.29 -21.26
C LEU A 386 -9.41 -19.50 -21.79
N ALA A 387 -8.40 -19.94 -21.04
CA ALA A 387 -7.64 -21.16 -21.36
C ALA A 387 -8.47 -22.45 -21.26
N ALA A 388 -9.66 -22.39 -20.66
CA ALA A 388 -10.61 -23.49 -20.64
C ALA A 388 -12.06 -23.00 -20.56
N ALA A 389 -12.96 -23.89 -21.00
CA ALA A 389 -14.41 -23.78 -20.93
C ALA A 389 -14.92 -23.94 -19.48
N VAL A 390 -14.79 -22.90 -18.66
CA VAL A 390 -15.10 -22.97 -17.21
C VAL A 390 -16.18 -22.01 -16.75
N MET A 391 -16.74 -21.22 -17.66
CA MET A 391 -17.83 -20.29 -17.38
C MET A 391 -19.16 -20.83 -17.89
N THR A 392 -20.24 -20.31 -17.34
CA THR A 392 -21.62 -20.67 -17.67
C THR A 392 -22.46 -19.40 -17.81
N ALA A 393 -23.66 -19.51 -18.40
CA ALA A 393 -24.59 -18.38 -18.49
C ALA A 393 -24.95 -17.78 -17.11
N ALA A 394 -24.89 -18.57 -16.03
CA ALA A 394 -25.13 -18.11 -14.66
C ALA A 394 -24.02 -17.20 -14.11
N ASP A 395 -22.88 -17.09 -14.80
CA ASP A 395 -21.77 -16.22 -14.43
C ASP A 395 -21.93 -14.78 -14.95
N VAL A 396 -22.94 -14.49 -15.78
CA VAL A 396 -23.28 -13.12 -16.21
C VAL A 396 -23.62 -12.25 -15.00
N GLY A 397 -23.02 -11.07 -14.91
CA GLY A 397 -23.11 -10.15 -13.78
C GLY A 397 -22.01 -10.30 -12.72
N ARG A 398 -21.18 -11.34 -12.80
CA ARG A 398 -20.00 -11.46 -11.93
C ARG A 398 -18.97 -10.39 -12.27
N LEU A 399 -18.21 -10.01 -11.25
CA LEU A 399 -17.01 -9.21 -11.45
C LEU A 399 -15.82 -10.09 -11.76
N VAL A 400 -14.95 -9.59 -12.62
CA VAL A 400 -13.67 -10.20 -12.94
C VAL A 400 -12.54 -9.18 -12.80
N TYR A 401 -11.38 -9.68 -12.40
CA TYR A 401 -10.11 -8.97 -12.47
C TYR A 401 -9.17 -9.72 -13.39
N VAL A 402 -8.86 -9.14 -14.55
CA VAL A 402 -7.84 -9.68 -15.46
C VAL A 402 -6.53 -8.97 -15.15
N LEU A 403 -5.56 -9.66 -14.57
CA LEU A 403 -4.30 -9.02 -14.16
C LEU A 403 -3.59 -8.41 -15.37
N ASP A 404 -2.97 -7.25 -15.18
CA ASP A 404 -2.21 -6.51 -16.20
C ASP A 404 -2.96 -6.10 -17.48
N ALA A 405 -4.28 -6.31 -17.58
CA ALA A 405 -5.07 -5.95 -18.77
C ALA A 405 -5.51 -4.48 -18.82
N LYS A 406 -5.17 -3.68 -17.81
CA LYS A 406 -5.43 -2.23 -17.76
C LYS A 406 -4.10 -1.46 -17.67
N LEU A 407 -4.03 -0.35 -18.38
CA LEU A 407 -3.04 0.71 -18.19
C LEU A 407 -3.68 1.74 -17.27
N ASN A 408 -3.09 1.94 -16.10
CA ASN A 408 -3.56 2.95 -15.18
C ASN A 408 -3.31 4.35 -15.77
N THR A 409 -4.27 5.24 -15.57
CA THR A 409 -4.19 6.65 -16.00
C THR A 409 -3.33 7.47 -15.04
N TYR A 410 -3.25 7.06 -13.76
CA TYR A 410 -2.41 7.73 -12.78
C TYR A 410 -1.81 6.72 -11.78
N PRO A 411 -0.47 6.55 -11.77
CA PRO A 411 0.49 7.12 -12.72
C PRO A 411 0.31 6.52 -14.14
N THR A 412 0.59 7.29 -15.19
CA THR A 412 0.33 6.88 -16.58
C THR A 412 1.13 5.64 -16.98
N ASN A 413 0.51 4.74 -17.75
CA ASN A 413 1.12 3.58 -18.41
C ASN A 413 1.56 2.44 -17.49
N MET A 414 1.06 2.38 -16.27
CA MET A 414 1.31 1.24 -15.38
C MET A 414 0.34 0.10 -15.65
N LEU A 415 0.85 -1.13 -15.76
CA LEU A 415 -0.01 -2.32 -15.80
C LEU A 415 -0.74 -2.49 -14.47
N ALA A 416 -2.05 -2.62 -14.54
CA ALA A 416 -2.97 -2.82 -13.44
C ALA A 416 -4.02 -3.87 -13.83
N PRO A 417 -4.67 -4.51 -12.84
CA PRO A 417 -5.79 -5.40 -13.12
C PRO A 417 -6.95 -4.63 -13.78
N LEU A 418 -7.48 -5.16 -14.88
CA LEU A 418 -8.77 -4.73 -15.44
C LEU A 418 -9.88 -5.28 -14.55
N ARG A 419 -10.58 -4.40 -13.84
CA ARG A 419 -11.86 -4.71 -13.20
C ARG A 419 -12.98 -4.54 -14.22
N ALA A 420 -13.80 -5.57 -14.42
CA ALA A 420 -14.94 -5.51 -15.32
C ALA A 420 -16.08 -6.44 -14.85
N THR A 421 -17.28 -6.23 -15.38
CA THR A 421 -18.44 -7.11 -15.18
C THR A 421 -18.63 -8.01 -16.40
N ILE A 422 -18.96 -9.28 -16.20
CA ILE A 422 -19.32 -10.21 -17.28
C ILE A 422 -20.71 -9.83 -17.83
N THR A 423 -20.79 -9.51 -19.11
CA THR A 423 -22.05 -9.17 -19.81
C THR A 423 -22.59 -10.32 -20.65
N ALA A 424 -21.73 -11.22 -21.11
CA ALA A 424 -22.11 -12.43 -21.82
C ALA A 424 -21.07 -13.55 -21.65
N VAL A 425 -21.52 -14.79 -21.79
CA VAL A 425 -20.67 -15.99 -21.82
C VAL A 425 -21.02 -16.77 -23.08
N SER A 426 -20.02 -17.21 -23.85
CA SER A 426 -20.22 -18.05 -25.03
C SER A 426 -20.85 -19.39 -24.67
N ALA A 427 -21.50 -20.04 -25.64
CA ALA A 427 -22.16 -21.32 -25.41
C ALA A 427 -21.20 -22.43 -24.94
N ASP A 428 -19.93 -22.35 -25.32
CA ASP A 428 -18.88 -23.28 -24.89
C ASP A 428 -18.23 -22.90 -23.55
N GLY A 429 -18.56 -21.75 -22.96
CA GLY A 429 -18.00 -21.29 -21.68
C GLY A 429 -16.52 -20.89 -21.72
N ALA A 430 -15.89 -20.86 -22.89
CA ALA A 430 -14.46 -20.52 -23.06
C ALA A 430 -14.23 -19.04 -23.35
N THR A 431 -15.25 -18.30 -23.76
CA THR A 431 -15.16 -16.86 -24.06
C THR A 431 -16.18 -16.08 -23.25
N ILE A 432 -15.76 -14.96 -22.67
CA ILE A 432 -16.66 -14.04 -21.99
C ILE A 432 -16.54 -12.64 -22.57
N THR A 433 -17.65 -11.91 -22.59
CA THR A 433 -17.70 -10.49 -22.93
C THR A 433 -17.79 -9.69 -21.64
N LEU A 434 -16.98 -8.64 -21.56
CA LEU A 434 -16.87 -7.73 -20.42
C LEU A 434 -17.55 -6.39 -20.72
N ASP A 435 -18.00 -5.68 -19.69
CA ASP A 435 -18.54 -4.31 -19.81
C ASP A 435 -17.47 -3.25 -20.12
N THR A 436 -16.21 -3.56 -19.80
CA THR A 436 -15.08 -2.63 -19.90
C THR A 436 -14.01 -3.22 -20.81
N PRO A 437 -13.54 -2.49 -21.84
CA PRO A 437 -12.46 -2.98 -22.69
C PRO A 437 -11.12 -2.98 -21.95
N ALA A 438 -10.25 -3.92 -22.29
CA ALA A 438 -8.86 -3.89 -21.85
C ALA A 438 -8.14 -2.71 -22.48
N SER A 439 -7.18 -2.13 -21.78
CA SER A 439 -6.30 -1.10 -22.36
C SER A 439 -4.85 -1.58 -22.50
N ALA A 440 -4.57 -2.83 -22.10
CA ALA A 440 -3.34 -3.54 -22.38
C ALA A 440 -3.64 -4.95 -22.91
N THR A 441 -2.80 -5.45 -23.81
CA THR A 441 -2.91 -6.82 -24.32
C THR A 441 -2.28 -7.81 -23.35
N VAL A 442 -2.99 -8.90 -23.05
CA VAL A 442 -2.51 -10.02 -22.23
C VAL A 442 -2.78 -11.34 -22.95
N THR A 443 -1.91 -12.35 -22.76
CA THR A 443 -2.01 -13.64 -23.48
C THR A 443 -2.18 -14.86 -22.57
N ASN A 444 -1.76 -14.77 -21.30
CA ASN A 444 -1.89 -15.85 -20.32
C ASN A 444 -1.99 -15.30 -18.90
N SER A 445 -2.86 -14.31 -18.70
CA SER A 445 -2.99 -13.63 -17.42
C SER A 445 -3.96 -14.34 -16.50
N TYR A 446 -3.75 -14.29 -15.18
CA TYR A 446 -4.73 -14.79 -14.22
C TYR A 446 -6.00 -13.96 -14.26
N VAL A 447 -7.13 -14.66 -14.12
CA VAL A 447 -8.45 -14.05 -14.02
C VAL A 447 -9.03 -14.37 -12.65
N ALA A 448 -9.13 -13.36 -11.78
CA ALA A 448 -9.84 -13.49 -10.53
C ALA A 448 -11.33 -13.22 -10.75
N ILE A 449 -12.22 -13.96 -10.08
CA ILE A 449 -13.66 -13.87 -10.29
C ILE A 449 -14.32 -13.63 -8.93
N SER A 450 -15.20 -12.63 -8.83
CA SER A 450 -15.99 -12.31 -7.64
C SER A 450 -15.21 -12.48 -6.32
N PRO A 451 -14.27 -11.60 -5.94
CA PRO A 451 -13.55 -11.73 -4.67
C PRO A 451 -14.53 -11.73 -3.48
N ALA A 452 -14.16 -12.35 -2.35
CA ALA A 452 -15.04 -12.42 -1.18
C ALA A 452 -15.32 -11.03 -0.60
N VAL A 453 -14.28 -10.19 -0.50
CA VAL A 453 -14.37 -8.77 -0.16
C VAL A 453 -13.72 -7.93 -1.26
N GLU A 454 -14.42 -6.89 -1.66
CA GLU A 454 -14.01 -5.99 -2.72
C GLU A 454 -14.10 -4.54 -2.24
N ILE A 455 -13.00 -3.80 -2.32
CA ILE A 455 -12.94 -2.36 -2.10
C ILE A 455 -12.33 -1.74 -3.34
N THR A 456 -12.98 -0.77 -3.96
CA THR A 456 -12.53 -0.24 -5.26
C THR A 456 -12.66 1.27 -5.36
N ASN A 457 -11.84 1.91 -6.19
CA ASN A 457 -12.16 3.21 -6.74
C ASN A 457 -13.12 3.00 -7.92
N GLN A 458 -14.25 3.68 -7.90
CA GLN A 458 -15.09 3.81 -9.09
C GLN A 458 -14.50 4.87 -10.02
N ASP A 459 -14.69 4.68 -11.33
CA ASP A 459 -14.13 5.58 -12.33
C ASP A 459 -14.55 7.04 -12.06
N GLY A 460 -13.58 7.96 -12.01
CA GLY A 460 -13.77 9.39 -11.71
C GLY A 460 -12.93 9.92 -10.54
N ALA A 461 -13.23 11.15 -10.08
CA ALA A 461 -12.47 11.88 -9.05
C ALA A 461 -12.64 11.34 -7.61
N ASN A 462 -13.54 10.38 -7.39
CA ASN A 462 -13.85 9.86 -6.06
C ASN A 462 -12.97 8.65 -5.75
N LYS A 463 -11.77 8.91 -5.23
CA LYS A 463 -10.89 7.87 -4.70
C LYS A 463 -11.41 7.36 -3.35
N THR A 464 -11.09 6.10 -3.06
CA THR A 464 -11.11 5.56 -1.71
C THR A 464 -10.11 6.35 -0.86
N ASN A 465 -10.54 6.92 0.25
CA ASN A 465 -9.71 7.72 1.14
C ASN A 465 -10.19 7.64 2.60
N ASP A 466 -9.28 7.79 3.56
CA ASP A 466 -9.60 7.82 5.00
C ASP A 466 -10.44 6.59 5.41
N PHE A 467 -9.93 5.41 5.09
CA PHE A 467 -10.65 4.15 5.31
C PHE A 467 -9.94 3.27 6.33
N ILE A 468 -10.69 2.80 7.33
CA ILE A 468 -10.19 1.94 8.41
C ILE A 468 -10.82 0.55 8.31
N LEU A 469 -9.97 -0.47 8.28
CA LEU A 469 -10.32 -1.88 8.42
C LEU A 469 -9.68 -2.43 9.69
N HIS A 470 -10.44 -2.55 10.78
CA HIS A 470 -9.94 -3.09 12.04
C HIS A 470 -10.55 -4.47 12.30
N ALA A 471 -9.72 -5.46 12.61
CA ALA A 471 -10.13 -6.84 12.88
C ALA A 471 -11.05 -7.45 11.80
N LEU A 472 -10.78 -7.17 10.51
CA LEU A 472 -11.48 -7.83 9.41
C LEU A 472 -10.97 -9.27 9.28
N GLN A 473 -11.89 -10.22 9.38
CA GLN A 473 -11.61 -11.64 9.21
C GLN A 473 -12.35 -12.14 7.96
N VAL A 474 -11.62 -12.71 7.01
CA VAL A 474 -12.18 -13.27 5.78
C VAL A 474 -11.77 -14.73 5.69
N GLU A 475 -12.76 -15.61 5.77
CA GLU A 475 -12.65 -17.04 5.52
C GLU A 475 -13.13 -17.34 4.10
N GLN A 476 -12.35 -17.00 3.07
CA GLN A 476 -12.85 -17.24 1.72
C GLN A 476 -13.00 -18.72 1.41
N PHE A 477 -14.09 -19.08 0.72
CA PHE A 477 -14.27 -20.45 0.25
C PHE A 477 -13.47 -20.69 -1.04
N ARG A 478 -13.43 -19.70 -1.94
CA ARG A 478 -12.78 -19.79 -3.27
C ARG A 478 -12.24 -18.43 -3.71
N GLY A 479 -11.31 -18.40 -4.66
CA GLY A 479 -10.95 -17.16 -5.36
C GLY A 479 -10.00 -16.25 -4.59
N ILE A 480 -10.26 -14.94 -4.56
CA ILE A 480 -9.47 -13.99 -3.78
C ILE A 480 -10.27 -13.56 -2.54
N GLY A 481 -9.63 -13.61 -1.37
CA GLY A 481 -10.24 -13.17 -0.11
C GLY A 481 -10.54 -11.68 -0.11
N LEU A 482 -9.51 -10.86 -0.32
CA LEU A 482 -9.61 -9.41 -0.28
C LEU A 482 -9.01 -8.77 -1.53
N VAL A 483 -9.80 -7.95 -2.23
CA VAL A 483 -9.29 -7.06 -3.28
C VAL A 483 -9.46 -5.62 -2.83
N ILE A 484 -8.37 -4.86 -2.85
CA ILE A 484 -8.40 -3.40 -2.74
C ILE A 484 -7.84 -2.83 -4.04
N ASN A 485 -8.70 -2.26 -4.87
CA ASN A 485 -8.34 -1.65 -6.14
C ASN A 485 -8.48 -0.13 -6.09
N GLY A 486 -7.41 0.53 -5.67
CA GLY A 486 -7.36 1.95 -5.41
C GLY A 486 -7.42 2.25 -3.92
N GLY A 487 -6.88 3.40 -3.52
CA GLY A 487 -7.11 3.96 -2.20
C GLY A 487 -5.92 4.78 -1.72
N ASP A 488 -6.19 5.96 -1.19
CA ASP A 488 -5.22 6.77 -0.47
C ASP A 488 -5.56 6.65 1.03
N ASN A 489 -4.56 6.66 1.93
CA ASN A 489 -4.79 6.59 3.39
C ASN A 489 -5.67 5.41 3.88
N VAL A 490 -5.42 4.21 3.37
CA VAL A 490 -6.08 2.99 3.88
C VAL A 490 -5.30 2.46 5.08
N PHE A 491 -5.93 2.37 6.25
CA PHE A 491 -5.37 1.77 7.44
C PHE A 491 -6.07 0.45 7.75
N MET A 492 -5.28 -0.62 7.90
CA MET A 492 -5.78 -1.92 8.31
C MET A 492 -5.06 -2.37 9.57
N SER A 493 -5.74 -3.12 10.43
CA SER A 493 -5.11 -3.72 11.60
C SER A 493 -5.81 -5.00 12.01
N GLY A 494 -5.05 -6.00 12.46
CA GLY A 494 -5.59 -7.32 12.82
C GLY A 494 -6.29 -8.01 11.65
N LEU A 495 -5.74 -7.89 10.44
CA LEU A 495 -6.30 -8.52 9.24
C LEU A 495 -6.08 -10.03 9.29
N LYS A 496 -7.14 -10.83 9.13
CA LYS A 496 -7.04 -12.29 8.99
C LYS A 496 -7.66 -12.70 7.67
N LEU A 497 -6.87 -13.31 6.78
CA LEU A 497 -7.34 -13.89 5.53
C LEU A 497 -7.02 -15.38 5.53
N HIS A 498 -8.05 -16.19 5.71
CA HIS A 498 -7.97 -17.64 5.68
C HIS A 498 -8.75 -18.17 4.47
N GLY A 499 -8.33 -19.33 3.96
CA GLY A 499 -8.91 -19.95 2.79
C GLY A 499 -9.15 -21.41 3.10
N TYR A 500 -10.41 -21.85 2.96
CA TYR A 500 -10.84 -23.15 3.45
C TYR A 500 -10.07 -24.31 2.79
N PRO A 501 -9.38 -25.18 3.56
CA PRO A 501 -8.54 -26.25 3.03
C PRO A 501 -9.31 -27.56 2.75
N SER A 502 -10.64 -27.60 2.90
CA SER A 502 -11.35 -28.88 2.91
C SER A 502 -11.41 -29.51 1.53
N ALA A 503 -10.65 -30.60 1.35
CA ALA A 503 -10.55 -31.42 0.14
C ALA A 503 -10.16 -30.61 -1.11
N HIS A 504 -9.01 -30.94 -1.71
CA HIS A 504 -8.48 -30.35 -2.94
C HIS A 504 -9.34 -30.62 -4.19
N ASN A 505 -10.67 -30.50 -4.12
CA ASN A 505 -11.54 -30.36 -5.28
C ASN A 505 -11.35 -28.94 -5.86
N ASN A 506 -11.92 -28.62 -7.03
CA ASN A 506 -11.60 -27.45 -7.89
C ASN A 506 -11.84 -26.03 -7.28
N THR A 507 -11.44 -25.76 -6.03
CA THR A 507 -11.99 -24.72 -5.15
C THR A 507 -10.94 -24.02 -4.28
N SER A 508 -9.66 -23.99 -4.64
CA SER A 508 -8.67 -23.24 -3.86
C SER A 508 -8.92 -21.74 -3.90
N SER A 509 -8.04 -20.98 -3.23
CA SER A 509 -7.89 -19.56 -3.46
C SER A 509 -6.89 -19.30 -4.59
N LEU A 510 -7.18 -18.29 -5.42
CA LEU A 510 -6.21 -17.74 -6.37
C LEU A 510 -5.19 -16.91 -5.61
N ALA A 511 -5.57 -16.17 -4.58
CA ALA A 511 -4.67 -15.44 -3.69
C ALA A 511 -5.41 -15.13 -2.37
N ALA A 512 -4.68 -14.84 -1.30
CA ALA A 512 -5.32 -14.29 -0.10
C ALA A 512 -5.79 -12.86 -0.37
N ALA A 513 -4.91 -12.03 -0.94
CA ALA A 513 -5.22 -10.65 -1.27
C ALA A 513 -4.63 -10.18 -2.60
N LEU A 514 -5.32 -9.21 -3.21
CA LEU A 514 -4.83 -8.40 -4.32
C LEU A 514 -4.96 -6.92 -3.93
N PHE A 515 -3.81 -6.30 -3.69
CA PHE A 515 -3.69 -4.87 -3.42
C PHE A 515 -3.22 -4.18 -4.69
N THR A 516 -4.05 -3.32 -5.26
CA THR A 516 -3.70 -2.62 -6.50
C THR A 516 -4.02 -1.15 -6.42
N GLY A 517 -3.16 -0.27 -6.91
CA GLY A 517 -3.44 1.18 -6.94
C GLY A 517 -3.62 1.83 -5.57
N MET A 518 -3.17 1.18 -4.48
CA MET A 518 -3.41 1.65 -3.12
C MET A 518 -2.16 2.26 -2.47
N SER A 519 -2.40 3.08 -1.45
CA SER A 519 -1.44 3.65 -0.52
C SER A 519 -1.98 3.46 0.89
N GLY A 520 -1.22 2.82 1.77
CA GLY A 520 -1.76 2.47 3.08
C GLY A 520 -0.79 1.73 3.99
N TYR A 521 -1.31 1.35 5.16
CA TYR A 521 -0.58 0.65 6.20
C TYR A 521 -1.42 -0.46 6.81
N ILE A 522 -0.81 -1.63 6.99
CA ILE A 522 -1.42 -2.83 7.57
C ILE A 522 -0.64 -3.17 8.85
N ALA A 523 -1.31 -3.01 9.98
CA ALA A 523 -0.80 -3.31 11.32
C ALA A 523 -1.21 -4.73 11.75
N GLY A 524 -0.43 -5.72 11.37
CA GLY A 524 -0.66 -7.14 11.60
C GLY A 524 -1.59 -7.71 10.55
N ALA A 525 -1.08 -8.67 9.77
CA ALA A 525 -1.85 -9.46 8.84
C ALA A 525 -1.48 -10.93 8.93
N ASP A 526 -2.50 -11.77 8.87
CA ASP A 526 -2.37 -13.20 8.88
C ASP A 526 -2.96 -13.80 7.60
N PHE A 527 -2.12 -14.47 6.80
CA PHE A 527 -2.49 -15.01 5.50
C PHE A 527 -2.39 -16.55 5.50
N GLU A 528 -3.49 -17.23 5.80
CA GLU A 528 -3.56 -18.69 5.94
C GLU A 528 -4.28 -19.41 4.78
N ALA A 529 -4.64 -18.71 3.71
CA ALA A 529 -5.35 -19.31 2.58
C ALA A 529 -4.59 -20.41 1.81
N THR A 530 -5.26 -21.50 1.44
CA THR A 530 -4.70 -22.46 0.47
C THR A 530 -4.68 -21.81 -0.92
N VAL A 531 -3.53 -21.25 -1.32
CA VAL A 531 -3.36 -20.53 -2.60
C VAL A 531 -2.67 -21.43 -3.62
N VAL A 532 -3.27 -21.61 -4.80
CA VAL A 532 -2.69 -22.42 -5.89
C VAL A 532 -2.37 -21.51 -7.08
N ASN A 533 -1.23 -20.83 -6.98
CA ASN A 533 -0.66 -19.98 -8.03
C ASN A 533 0.88 -19.98 -7.92
N ASN A 534 1.55 -19.46 -8.94
CA ASN A 534 3.00 -19.22 -8.96
C ASN A 534 3.43 -17.75 -8.74
N ILE A 535 2.48 -16.85 -8.49
CA ILE A 535 2.79 -15.43 -8.27
C ILE A 535 3.12 -15.18 -6.81
N ALA A 536 2.11 -15.24 -5.96
CA ALA A 536 2.22 -15.05 -4.53
C ALA A 536 0.89 -15.25 -3.82
N ARG A 537 0.94 -15.41 -2.50
CA ARG A 537 -0.22 -15.37 -1.62
C ARG A 537 -0.86 -13.98 -1.55
N VAL A 538 -0.05 -12.92 -1.55
CA VAL A 538 -0.48 -11.53 -1.64
C VAL A 538 0.11 -10.92 -2.90
N MET A 539 -0.76 -10.45 -3.79
CA MET A 539 -0.37 -9.76 -5.00
C MET A 539 -0.45 -8.26 -4.77
N VAL A 540 0.64 -7.54 -5.04
CA VAL A 540 0.70 -6.09 -5.03
C VAL A 540 0.93 -5.62 -6.46
N SER A 541 0.00 -4.86 -7.01
CA SER A 541 0.07 -4.34 -8.37
C SER A 541 -0.10 -2.84 -8.36
N CYS A 542 0.47 -2.15 -9.34
CA CYS A 542 0.24 -0.74 -9.58
C CYS A 542 0.31 0.14 -8.32
N LEU A 543 1.31 -0.08 -7.46
CA LEU A 543 1.39 0.64 -6.19
C LEU A 543 1.59 2.15 -6.45
N ASN A 544 0.69 2.99 -5.92
CA ASN A 544 0.69 4.43 -6.18
C ASN A 544 1.80 5.15 -5.41
N SER A 545 1.95 4.84 -4.12
CA SER A 545 2.98 5.43 -3.26
C SER A 545 3.61 4.37 -2.35
N ALA A 546 3.15 4.22 -1.11
CA ALA A 546 3.70 3.27 -0.17
C ALA A 546 2.61 2.32 0.35
N LEU A 547 2.96 1.04 0.47
CA LEU A 547 2.23 0.05 1.24
C LEU A 547 3.15 -0.47 2.34
N GLY A 548 2.78 -0.26 3.59
CA GLY A 548 3.45 -0.86 4.74
C GLY A 548 2.66 -2.04 5.28
N ILE A 549 3.33 -3.13 5.63
CA ILE A 549 2.78 -4.27 6.37
C ILE A 549 3.76 -4.57 7.49
N ASP A 550 3.47 -4.27 8.75
CA ASP A 550 4.44 -4.35 9.84
C ASP A 550 4.73 -5.76 10.36
N GLN A 551 3.73 -6.63 10.33
CA GLN A 551 3.80 -8.01 10.77
C GLN A 551 2.96 -8.87 9.83
N VAL A 552 3.60 -9.90 9.29
CA VAL A 552 2.97 -10.91 8.44
C VAL A 552 3.12 -12.24 9.14
N SER A 553 2.01 -12.88 9.50
CA SER A 553 1.97 -14.33 9.67
C SER A 553 1.40 -14.97 8.41
N ALA A 554 1.93 -16.13 8.04
CA ALA A 554 1.40 -16.88 6.91
C ALA A 554 1.66 -18.37 7.06
N THR A 555 0.72 -19.16 6.54
CA THR A 555 0.93 -20.59 6.27
C THR A 555 1.14 -20.74 4.77
N VAL A 556 2.39 -20.68 4.30
CA VAL A 556 2.71 -20.91 2.88
C VAL A 556 2.95 -22.39 2.58
N MET A 557 2.75 -22.74 1.31
CA MET A 557 3.25 -23.98 0.74
C MET A 557 4.68 -23.79 0.25
N ASP A 558 5.44 -24.88 0.12
CA ASP A 558 6.82 -24.83 -0.34
C ASP A 558 6.93 -24.12 -1.71
N ASP A 559 7.93 -23.24 -1.84
CA ASP A 559 8.22 -22.41 -3.02
C ASP A 559 7.15 -21.40 -3.46
N GLN A 560 6.07 -21.21 -2.69
CA GLN A 560 5.10 -20.14 -2.94
C GLN A 560 5.57 -18.80 -2.35
N PRO A 561 5.75 -17.74 -3.15
CA PRO A 561 6.04 -16.41 -2.61
C PRO A 561 4.94 -15.93 -1.67
N ILE A 562 5.29 -15.35 -0.52
CA ILE A 562 4.29 -14.73 0.36
C ILE A 562 3.72 -13.48 -0.32
N ILE A 563 4.60 -12.59 -0.81
CA ILE A 563 4.21 -11.32 -1.43
C ILE A 563 4.93 -11.15 -2.76
N ALA A 564 4.20 -10.82 -3.82
CA ALA A 564 4.77 -10.45 -5.11
C ALA A 564 4.33 -9.04 -5.48
N GLN A 565 5.27 -8.19 -5.87
CA GLN A 565 4.96 -6.93 -6.49
C GLN A 565 5.10 -7.03 -8.01
N THR A 566 3.97 -7.07 -8.73
CA THR A 566 3.96 -7.26 -10.18
C THR A 566 4.23 -5.96 -10.95
N SER A 567 3.81 -4.82 -10.39
CA SER A 567 4.08 -3.49 -10.94
C SER A 567 4.05 -2.41 -9.83
N GLY A 568 4.77 -1.30 -10.03
CA GLY A 568 4.88 -0.20 -9.06
C GLY A 568 5.32 1.12 -9.70
N TYR A 569 4.80 2.25 -9.19
CA TYR A 569 5.26 3.57 -9.62
C TYR A 569 6.75 3.73 -9.31
N SER A 570 7.45 4.59 -10.05
CA SER A 570 8.84 4.94 -9.73
C SER A 570 8.89 5.59 -8.35
N GLY A 571 9.60 4.98 -7.41
CA GLY A 571 9.62 5.41 -6.01
C GLY A 571 8.47 4.90 -5.15
N SER A 572 7.60 4.03 -5.69
CA SER A 572 6.66 3.29 -4.85
C SER A 572 7.41 2.28 -3.98
N ILE A 573 6.98 2.12 -2.72
CA ILE A 573 7.66 1.27 -1.75
C ILE A 573 6.66 0.32 -1.10
N CYS A 574 6.88 -0.98 -1.24
CA CYS A 574 6.21 -1.98 -0.44
C CYS A 574 7.15 -2.38 0.72
N ASN A 575 6.85 -1.94 1.94
CA ASN A 575 7.60 -2.28 3.14
C ASN A 575 6.90 -3.43 3.88
N ILE A 576 7.61 -4.51 4.12
CA ILE A 576 7.17 -5.65 4.91
C ILE A 576 8.05 -5.68 6.18
N GLY A 577 7.44 -5.73 7.35
CA GLY A 577 8.13 -5.81 8.63
C GLY A 577 8.45 -7.27 8.98
N ASN A 578 8.07 -7.69 10.18
CA ASN A 578 8.37 -9.04 10.69
C ASN A 578 7.55 -10.08 9.93
N VAL A 579 8.19 -11.17 9.52
CA VAL A 579 7.51 -12.28 8.83
C VAL A 579 7.65 -13.55 9.66
N THR A 580 6.52 -14.17 9.99
CA THR A 580 6.41 -15.45 10.69
C THR A 580 5.73 -16.45 9.78
N VAL A 581 6.41 -17.55 9.45
CA VAL A 581 5.85 -18.61 8.60
C VAL A 581 5.68 -19.87 9.43
N ALA A 582 4.48 -20.46 9.43
CA ALA A 582 4.16 -21.61 10.28
C ALA A 582 4.79 -22.94 9.78
N ASN A 583 5.15 -23.03 8.50
CA ASN A 583 5.74 -24.24 7.89
C ASN A 583 7.24 -24.06 7.61
N ALA A 584 7.98 -25.17 7.55
CA ALA A 584 9.39 -25.22 7.17
C ALA A 584 9.60 -24.92 5.68
N CYS A 585 9.14 -23.77 5.20
CA CYS A 585 9.36 -23.36 3.81
C CYS A 585 10.80 -22.90 3.60
N ALA A 586 11.36 -23.24 2.43
CA ALA A 586 12.65 -22.74 2.00
C ALA A 586 12.62 -21.22 1.89
N ALA A 587 13.70 -20.54 2.31
CA ALA A 587 13.81 -19.08 2.31
C ALA A 587 13.69 -18.41 0.91
N ARG A 588 13.61 -19.19 -0.18
CA ARG A 588 13.36 -18.70 -1.55
C ARG A 588 12.00 -18.01 -1.71
N SER A 589 11.11 -18.14 -0.74
CA SER A 589 9.67 -17.86 -0.87
C SER A 589 9.18 -16.56 -0.23
N LEU A 590 10.06 -15.63 0.17
CA LEU A 590 9.56 -14.40 0.81
C LEU A 590 8.98 -13.41 -0.19
N THR A 591 9.71 -13.15 -1.26
CA THR A 591 9.37 -12.10 -2.23
C THR A 591 9.89 -12.42 -3.63
N THR A 592 9.07 -12.18 -4.65
CA THR A 592 9.52 -12.13 -6.05
C THR A 592 9.71 -10.68 -6.49
N PRO A 593 10.91 -10.27 -6.92
CA PRO A 593 11.14 -8.93 -7.47
C PRO A 593 10.44 -8.75 -8.82
N TYR A 594 10.22 -7.49 -9.20
CA TYR A 594 9.44 -7.04 -10.37
C TYR A 594 9.59 -7.90 -11.62
N THR A 595 8.46 -8.33 -12.19
CA THR A 595 8.44 -8.95 -13.52
C THR A 595 8.27 -7.93 -14.64
N ASN A 596 7.74 -6.73 -14.34
CA ASN A 596 7.38 -5.70 -15.32
C ASN A 596 7.96 -4.31 -14.99
N THR A 597 7.97 -3.42 -15.98
CA THR A 597 8.72 -2.15 -16.21
C THR A 597 8.80 -1.05 -15.12
N GLY A 598 8.46 -1.30 -13.86
CA GLY A 598 8.49 -0.31 -12.76
C GLY A 598 9.70 -0.41 -11.83
N VAL A 599 10.20 0.74 -11.35
CA VAL A 599 11.36 0.87 -10.43
C VAL A 599 10.91 1.00 -8.96
N GLY A 600 9.90 0.25 -8.54
CA GLY A 600 9.52 0.25 -7.12
C GLY A 600 10.62 -0.41 -6.25
N VAL A 601 10.50 -0.29 -4.93
CA VAL A 601 11.36 -1.03 -3.99
C VAL A 601 10.52 -1.92 -3.07
N LEU A 602 10.88 -3.20 -2.99
CA LEU A 602 10.33 -4.16 -2.04
C LEU A 602 11.31 -4.37 -0.88
N ASN A 603 10.90 -3.93 0.29
CA ASN A 603 11.71 -3.81 1.49
C ASN A 603 11.22 -4.77 2.56
N VAL A 604 12.10 -5.56 3.17
CA VAL A 604 11.78 -6.46 4.30
C VAL A 604 12.61 -6.04 5.50
N TRP A 605 12.05 -5.33 6.48
CA TRP A 605 12.83 -4.66 7.54
C TRP A 605 12.79 -5.39 8.88
N GLY A 606 11.97 -6.43 9.01
CA GLY A 606 11.81 -7.21 10.23
C GLY A 606 12.65 -8.49 10.30
N ALA A 607 12.69 -9.09 11.49
CA ALA A 607 13.29 -10.39 11.71
C ALA A 607 12.44 -11.48 11.03
N LEU A 608 13.12 -12.47 10.46
CA LEU A 608 12.49 -13.71 10.00
C LEU A 608 12.41 -14.66 11.20
N GLY A 609 11.20 -14.90 11.71
CA GLY A 609 10.98 -15.85 12.80
C GLY A 609 11.32 -17.27 12.33
N ALA A 610 12.40 -17.84 12.84
CA ALA A 610 12.89 -19.14 12.39
C ALA A 610 12.12 -20.31 13.04
N TYR A 611 11.30 -20.99 12.23
CA TYR A 611 11.11 -22.45 12.31
C TYR A 611 11.92 -23.19 11.22
N ALA A 612 12.77 -22.48 10.48
CA ALA A 612 13.50 -23.01 9.32
C ALA A 612 14.95 -23.39 9.68
N ASN A 613 15.29 -24.68 9.49
CA ASN A 613 16.67 -25.21 9.52
C ASN A 613 17.47 -24.90 8.23
N ALA A 614 17.04 -23.94 7.41
CA ALA A 614 17.66 -23.63 6.13
C ALA A 614 18.29 -22.22 6.16
N ALA A 615 19.56 -22.13 5.80
CA ALA A 615 20.28 -20.87 5.68
C ALA A 615 19.57 -19.93 4.68
N PRO A 616 19.35 -18.65 5.03
CA PRO A 616 18.66 -17.71 4.16
C PRO A 616 19.52 -17.40 2.92
N VAL A 617 19.06 -17.80 1.73
CA VAL A 617 19.62 -17.35 0.45
C VAL A 617 18.98 -16.01 0.12
N ILE A 618 19.65 -14.92 0.46
CA ILE A 618 19.21 -13.55 0.17
C ILE A 618 19.74 -13.18 -1.21
N SER A 619 18.85 -13.10 -2.21
CA SER A 619 19.18 -12.47 -3.49
C SER A 619 18.60 -11.04 -3.55
N VAL A 620 19.38 -10.15 -4.16
CA VAL A 620 19.11 -8.75 -4.54
C VAL A 620 19.52 -7.65 -3.53
N ALA A 621 20.23 -6.67 -4.11
CA ALA A 621 20.92 -5.52 -3.52
C ALA A 621 20.12 -4.79 -2.44
N ARG A 622 20.66 -4.78 -1.21
CA ARG A 622 20.21 -3.89 -0.15
C ARG A 622 21.38 -3.14 0.47
N THR A 623 21.08 -1.94 0.95
CA THR A 623 21.87 -1.27 1.98
C THR A 623 21.50 -1.94 3.32
N PHE A 624 22.40 -2.74 3.89
CA PHE A 624 22.19 -3.35 5.20
C PHE A 624 22.13 -2.23 6.26
N ARG A 625 20.96 -2.02 6.88
CA ARG A 625 20.81 -1.08 8.02
C ARG A 625 20.99 -1.75 9.38
N GLN A 626 21.13 -3.08 9.42
CA GLN A 626 21.47 -3.84 10.63
C GLN A 626 22.72 -4.71 10.40
N PRO A 627 23.51 -5.01 11.45
CA PRO A 627 24.69 -5.87 11.33
C PRO A 627 24.28 -7.27 10.86
N VAL A 628 24.79 -7.70 9.70
CA VAL A 628 24.67 -9.10 9.26
C VAL A 628 25.88 -9.85 9.76
N ALA A 629 25.65 -10.90 10.56
CA ALA A 629 26.69 -11.83 10.93
C ALA A 629 27.04 -12.70 9.72
N VAL A 630 28.18 -12.42 9.08
CA VAL A 630 28.76 -13.30 8.06
C VAL A 630 29.28 -14.54 8.78
N GLN A 631 28.78 -15.73 8.43
CA GLN A 631 29.33 -16.97 9.00
C GLN A 631 30.81 -17.12 8.64
N SER A 632 31.59 -17.79 9.49
CA SER A 632 32.96 -18.16 9.16
C SER A 632 32.98 -19.02 7.90
N GLY A 633 33.80 -18.64 6.91
CA GLY A 633 33.92 -19.33 5.63
C GLY A 633 35.37 -19.74 5.36
N SER A 634 35.57 -20.52 4.32
CA SER A 634 36.90 -20.86 3.79
C SER A 634 37.12 -20.17 2.44
N LEU A 635 38.32 -20.31 1.86
CA LEU A 635 38.55 -19.86 0.50
C LEU A 635 37.70 -20.65 -0.50
N ALA A 636 37.59 -21.97 -0.35
CA ALA A 636 36.82 -22.81 -1.28
C ALA A 636 35.29 -22.72 -1.08
N ALA A 637 34.84 -22.15 0.04
CA ALA A 637 33.42 -21.99 0.38
C ALA A 637 33.26 -20.77 1.30
N PRO A 638 33.12 -19.55 0.72
CA PRO A 638 32.94 -18.33 1.48
C PRO A 638 31.66 -18.38 2.33
N GLY A 639 31.66 -17.69 3.47
CA GLY A 639 30.48 -17.63 4.36
C GLY A 639 29.28 -16.94 3.71
N MET A 640 29.53 -16.11 2.70
CA MET A 640 28.53 -15.58 1.78
C MET A 640 29.06 -15.67 0.35
N ALA A 641 28.60 -16.66 -0.43
CA ALA A 641 29.00 -16.85 -1.83
C ALA A 641 28.07 -16.13 -2.82
N VAL A 642 28.57 -15.84 -4.03
CA VAL A 642 27.79 -15.32 -5.15
C VAL A 642 26.93 -16.45 -5.73
N ALA A 643 25.67 -16.16 -6.06
CA ALA A 643 24.79 -17.19 -6.63
C ALA A 643 25.33 -17.69 -7.97
N GLY A 644 25.52 -19.02 -8.08
CA GLY A 644 26.10 -19.66 -9.27
C GLY A 644 27.63 -19.73 -9.26
N ASP A 645 28.29 -19.15 -8.24
CA ASP A 645 29.73 -19.18 -8.07
C ASP A 645 30.05 -19.45 -6.59
N SER A 646 30.22 -20.74 -6.27
CA SER A 646 30.38 -21.20 -4.89
C SER A 646 31.71 -20.83 -4.24
N ASP A 647 32.68 -20.34 -5.01
CA ASP A 647 34.03 -20.03 -4.51
C ASP A 647 34.38 -18.53 -4.55
N THR A 648 33.41 -17.68 -4.94
CA THR A 648 33.51 -16.22 -4.90
C THR A 648 32.53 -15.64 -3.88
N GLY A 649 32.99 -14.77 -2.97
CA GLY A 649 32.16 -14.27 -1.87
C GLY A 649 32.88 -13.50 -0.77
N LEU A 650 32.24 -13.38 0.40
CA LEU A 650 32.84 -12.87 1.64
C LEU A 650 33.10 -14.01 2.62
N ALA A 651 34.30 -14.07 3.19
CA ALA A 651 34.69 -15.07 4.18
C ALA A 651 35.45 -14.45 5.34
N GLN A 652 35.41 -15.09 6.50
CA GLN A 652 36.34 -14.85 7.59
C GLN A 652 37.36 -16.00 7.63
N VAL A 653 38.43 -15.87 6.83
CA VAL A 653 39.39 -16.97 6.60
C VAL A 653 40.51 -17.06 7.64
N SER A 654 40.77 -16.02 8.44
CA SER A 654 41.85 -16.07 9.43
C SER A 654 41.59 -15.23 10.69
N GLY A 655 40.96 -15.86 11.70
CA GLY A 655 40.84 -15.28 13.04
C GLY A 655 39.72 -14.27 13.23
N ALA A 656 39.47 -13.89 14.48
CA ALA A 656 38.48 -12.87 14.84
C ALA A 656 38.84 -11.51 14.20
N ASN A 657 37.81 -10.73 13.83
CA ASN A 657 37.96 -9.36 13.29
C ASN A 657 38.67 -9.26 11.93
N THR A 658 38.50 -10.26 11.07
CA THR A 658 38.91 -10.18 9.65
C THR A 658 37.73 -10.42 8.73
N VAL A 659 37.64 -9.65 7.65
CA VAL A 659 36.72 -9.90 6.54
C VAL A 659 37.53 -9.97 5.25
N SER A 660 37.31 -11.02 4.49
CA SER A 660 38.02 -11.29 3.26
C SER A 660 37.07 -11.35 2.08
N LEU A 661 37.43 -10.68 0.98
CA LEU A 661 36.81 -10.89 -0.32
C LEU A 661 37.52 -12.06 -0.98
N VAL A 662 36.77 -13.10 -1.31
CA VAL A 662 37.26 -14.32 -1.97
C VAL A 662 36.73 -14.32 -3.41
N ALA A 663 37.57 -14.69 -4.37
CA ALA A 663 37.17 -14.89 -5.76
C ALA A 663 37.92 -16.10 -6.34
N GLY A 664 37.22 -17.08 -6.90
CA GLY A 664 37.88 -18.25 -7.50
C GLY A 664 38.66 -19.09 -6.48
N ALA A 665 38.15 -19.23 -5.26
CA ALA A 665 38.85 -19.86 -4.14
C ALA A 665 40.18 -19.20 -3.71
N VAL A 666 40.37 -17.92 -4.03
CA VAL A 666 41.56 -17.12 -3.64
C VAL A 666 41.13 -15.88 -2.87
N GLU A 667 41.89 -15.52 -1.84
CA GLU A 667 41.68 -14.27 -1.10
C GLU A 667 42.14 -13.08 -1.93
N ALA A 668 41.18 -12.31 -2.46
CA ALA A 668 41.43 -11.13 -3.26
C ALA A 668 41.74 -9.90 -2.40
N LEU A 669 41.09 -9.75 -1.24
CA LEU A 669 41.27 -8.62 -0.34
C LEU A 669 41.02 -9.03 1.11
N ARG A 670 41.85 -8.57 2.05
CA ARG A 670 41.63 -8.76 3.49
C ARG A 670 41.56 -7.42 4.21
N VAL A 671 40.49 -7.24 4.98
CA VAL A 671 40.36 -6.16 5.95
C VAL A 671 40.51 -6.76 7.34
N SER A 672 41.52 -6.31 8.10
CA SER A 672 41.72 -6.70 9.49
C SER A 672 41.81 -5.48 10.39
N ALA A 673 41.47 -5.63 11.67
CA ALA A 673 41.56 -4.55 12.65
C ALA A 673 42.99 -3.98 12.83
N THR A 674 44.01 -4.69 12.35
CA THR A 674 45.42 -4.33 12.54
C THR A 674 46.11 -3.86 11.25
N TYR A 675 45.63 -4.27 10.07
CA TYR A 675 46.21 -3.93 8.76
C TYR A 675 45.19 -4.08 7.62
N THR A 676 45.21 -3.17 6.64
CA THR A 676 44.66 -3.41 5.30
C THR A 676 45.79 -3.94 4.43
N ALA A 677 45.93 -5.25 4.32
CA ALA A 677 46.88 -5.86 3.40
C ALA A 677 46.14 -6.19 2.10
N ILE A 678 46.60 -5.66 0.96
CA ILE A 678 46.17 -6.09 -0.37
C ILE A 678 47.19 -7.14 -0.81
N PRO A 679 46.91 -8.45 -0.67
CA PRO A 679 47.95 -9.46 -0.81
C PRO A 679 48.33 -9.69 -2.28
N ASN A 680 47.46 -9.33 -3.23
CA ASN A 680 47.68 -9.50 -4.67
C ASN A 680 46.92 -8.44 -5.48
N TYR A 681 47.48 -8.08 -6.64
CA TYR A 681 46.99 -7.14 -7.66
C TYR A 681 45.48 -6.81 -7.59
N LEU A 682 45.14 -5.60 -7.15
CA LEU A 682 43.80 -5.04 -7.38
C LEU A 682 43.77 -4.36 -8.76
N ALA A 683 43.36 -5.10 -9.79
CA ALA A 683 43.01 -4.51 -11.08
C ALA A 683 41.51 -4.20 -11.10
N ILE A 684 41.13 -2.94 -10.85
CA ILE A 684 39.75 -2.47 -11.04
C ILE A 684 39.54 -2.27 -12.55
N ASN A 685 38.87 -3.22 -13.19
CA ASN A 685 38.56 -3.16 -14.62
C ASN A 685 37.10 -2.73 -14.76
N ASN A 686 36.84 -1.46 -15.09
CA ASN A 686 35.49 -0.97 -15.36
C ASN A 686 35.16 -1.23 -16.85
N THR A 687 34.17 -2.08 -17.14
CA THR A 687 33.86 -2.54 -18.49
C THR A 687 33.05 -1.55 -19.34
N SER A 688 32.91 -0.28 -18.93
CA SER A 688 32.34 0.77 -19.78
C SER A 688 33.43 1.68 -20.36
N ASN A 689 34.08 1.22 -21.43
CA ASN A 689 34.72 1.99 -22.52
C ASN A 689 35.40 3.35 -22.25
N LEU A 690 36.08 3.57 -21.12
CA LEU A 690 37.11 4.60 -20.99
C LEU A 690 38.23 4.06 -20.10
N TYR A 691 39.44 4.02 -20.66
CA TYR A 691 40.63 3.46 -20.03
C TYR A 691 41.14 4.37 -18.90
N ASP A 692 40.78 4.03 -17.66
CA ASP A 692 41.51 4.49 -16.47
C ASP A 692 42.11 3.26 -15.77
N ARG A 693 43.44 3.12 -15.83
CA ARG A 693 44.19 2.07 -15.14
C ARG A 693 44.89 2.69 -13.94
N LEU A 694 44.35 2.49 -12.74
CA LEU A 694 45.11 2.69 -11.49
C LEU A 694 45.95 1.44 -11.25
N ILE A 695 47.26 1.53 -11.48
CA ILE A 695 48.22 0.44 -11.19
C ILE A 695 48.99 0.81 -9.92
N ILE A 696 48.71 0.14 -8.82
CA ILE A 696 49.55 0.17 -7.63
C ILE A 696 50.48 -1.05 -7.71
N ARG A 697 51.78 -0.83 -7.92
CA ARG A 697 52.81 -1.87 -7.77
C ARG A 697 53.60 -1.60 -6.50
N GLU A 698 53.65 -2.57 -5.60
CA GLU A 698 54.77 -2.67 -4.66
C GLU A 698 55.87 -3.49 -5.33
N ASP A 699 56.94 -2.83 -5.74
CA ASP A 699 58.25 -3.48 -5.84
C ASP A 699 59.09 -3.08 -4.62
N ALA A 700 60.13 -3.85 -4.32
CA ALA A 700 60.93 -3.78 -3.08
C ALA A 700 61.50 -2.39 -2.71
N ALA A 701 61.42 -1.39 -3.60
CA ALA A 701 61.62 0.01 -3.30
C ALA A 701 60.26 0.75 -3.24
N ARG A 702 59.81 1.08 -2.02
CA ARG A 702 58.53 1.72 -1.69
C ARG A 702 58.24 2.97 -2.51
N HIS A 703 57.54 2.85 -3.63
CA HIS A 703 57.15 3.96 -4.49
C HIS A 703 55.61 4.01 -4.63
N ILE A 704 54.99 5.14 -4.28
CA ILE A 704 53.58 5.40 -4.55
C ILE A 704 53.50 6.18 -5.88
N TYR A 705 52.75 5.65 -6.85
CA TYR A 705 52.42 6.34 -8.10
C TYR A 705 51.02 6.94 -8.00
N LEU A 706 50.91 8.24 -8.23
CA LEU A 706 49.63 8.95 -8.39
C LEU A 706 49.67 9.66 -9.75
N SER A 707 48.83 9.24 -10.69
CA SER A 707 48.56 9.97 -11.92
C SER A 707 47.07 10.29 -12.01
N THR A 708 46.74 11.56 -12.24
CA THR A 708 45.40 12.00 -12.62
C THR A 708 45.48 12.59 -14.02
N ILE A 709 44.72 12.03 -14.97
CA ILE A 709 44.54 12.61 -16.31
C ILE A 709 43.15 13.27 -16.30
N SER A 710 43.10 14.58 -16.58
CA SER A 710 41.87 15.34 -16.79
C SER A 710 41.86 15.80 -18.23
N ASP A 711 40.97 15.26 -19.05
CA ASP A 711 40.86 15.62 -20.46
C ASP A 711 39.75 16.65 -20.66
N THR A 712 40.09 17.93 -20.43
CA THR A 712 39.36 19.06 -21.05
C THR A 712 40.35 20.13 -21.46
N ALA A 713 40.66 20.15 -22.77
CA ALA A 713 41.04 21.28 -23.61
C ALA A 713 41.82 22.46 -22.96
N ALA A 714 43.14 22.40 -23.04
CA ALA A 714 44.10 23.48 -23.34
C ALA A 714 45.47 23.08 -22.77
N ALA A 715 46.45 22.86 -23.64
CA ALA A 715 47.78 22.40 -23.26
C ALA A 715 48.52 23.45 -22.41
N CYS A 716 48.86 23.09 -21.18
CA CYS A 716 49.99 23.67 -20.44
C CYS A 716 51.07 22.59 -20.27
N PRO A 717 52.37 22.91 -20.45
CA PRO A 717 53.45 21.98 -20.13
C PRO A 717 53.49 21.75 -18.61
N TYR A 718 53.30 20.51 -18.18
CA TYR A 718 53.42 20.14 -16.77
C TYR A 718 54.89 19.92 -16.40
N ILE A 719 55.35 20.58 -15.33
CA ILE A 719 56.69 20.36 -14.77
C ILE A 719 56.55 19.40 -13.58
N TYR A 720 57.03 18.17 -13.73
CA TYR A 720 57.16 17.22 -12.62
C TYR A 720 58.53 17.37 -11.97
N ALA A 721 58.57 17.80 -10.70
CA ALA A 721 59.78 17.79 -9.89
C ALA A 721 59.65 16.76 -8.75
N LYS A 722 60.37 15.64 -8.84
CA LYS A 722 60.44 14.64 -7.78
C LYS A 722 61.67 14.89 -6.92
N ARG A 723 61.48 15.19 -5.63
CA ARG A 723 62.57 15.23 -4.64
C ARG A 723 62.67 13.86 -3.97
N ALA A 724 63.68 13.06 -4.31
CA ALA A 724 63.97 11.86 -3.54
C ALA A 724 64.49 12.27 -2.15
N ARG A 725 63.68 12.15 -1.10
CA ARG A 725 64.16 12.28 0.27
C ARG A 725 64.76 10.94 0.68
N VAL A 726 66.04 10.74 0.41
CA VAL A 726 66.77 9.57 0.89
C VAL A 726 66.91 9.70 2.41
N THR A 727 66.22 8.84 3.16
CA THR A 727 66.43 8.68 4.61
C THR A 727 67.13 7.34 4.80
N GLY A 728 68.47 7.37 4.81
CA GLY A 728 69.35 6.19 4.91
C GLY A 728 70.72 6.45 4.29
N THR A 729 71.79 5.92 4.89
CA THR A 729 73.19 6.16 4.52
C THR A 729 73.57 5.57 3.16
N ALA A 730 74.15 6.44 2.29
CA ALA A 730 74.80 6.22 0.99
C ALA A 730 73.91 5.87 -0.23
N SER A 731 73.70 6.85 -1.13
CA SER A 731 73.28 6.62 -2.52
C SER A 731 74.42 6.02 -3.34
N ALA A 732 74.12 5.06 -4.21
CA ALA A 732 75.10 4.37 -5.04
C ALA A 732 75.31 5.10 -6.39
N SER A 733 76.43 4.83 -7.05
CA SER A 733 76.67 5.31 -8.43
C SER A 733 75.62 4.72 -9.37
N GLY A 734 74.91 5.59 -10.11
CA GLY A 734 73.80 5.22 -10.99
C GLY A 734 72.41 5.65 -10.48
N ASP A 735 72.29 6.10 -9.23
CA ASP A 735 71.01 6.59 -8.71
C ASP A 735 70.56 7.89 -9.41
N HIS A 736 69.26 7.97 -9.70
CA HIS A 736 68.63 9.18 -10.27
C HIS A 736 68.39 10.19 -9.15
N LEU A 737 69.10 11.32 -9.19
CA LEU A 737 68.94 12.39 -8.21
C LEU A 737 67.66 13.21 -8.50
N PHE A 738 67.40 13.45 -9.79
CA PHE A 738 66.13 13.98 -10.27
C PHE A 738 65.92 13.58 -11.75
N TRP A 739 64.66 13.39 -12.13
CA TRP A 739 64.25 13.11 -13.50
C TRP A 739 63.10 14.03 -13.88
N LEU A 740 63.25 14.75 -14.99
CA LEU A 740 62.17 15.47 -15.67
C LEU A 740 61.85 14.75 -16.98
N ASP A 741 60.64 14.25 -17.10
CA ASP A 741 60.09 13.68 -18.34
C ASP A 741 59.12 14.69 -18.97
N ILE A 742 59.37 15.08 -20.22
CA ILE A 742 58.53 16.03 -20.95
C ILE A 742 57.83 15.27 -22.08
N ARG A 743 56.52 15.10 -21.93
CA ARG A 743 55.66 14.45 -22.92
C ARG A 743 54.73 15.46 -23.58
N GLY A 744 54.52 15.29 -24.88
CA GLY A 744 53.48 15.98 -25.63
C GLY A 744 52.48 14.96 -26.16
N ASN A 745 51.18 15.30 -26.17
CA ASN A 745 50.16 14.47 -26.81
C ASN A 745 49.80 15.10 -28.15
N ASN A 746 49.90 14.33 -29.24
CA ASN A 746 49.58 14.80 -30.59
C ASN A 746 48.10 14.59 -30.99
N GLY A 747 47.25 14.20 -30.03
CA GLY A 747 45.83 13.91 -30.24
C GLY A 747 45.51 12.46 -30.57
N VAL A 748 46.52 11.59 -30.71
CA VAL A 748 46.33 10.14 -31.00
C VAL A 748 47.17 9.25 -30.07
N SER A 749 48.35 9.71 -29.64
CA SER A 749 49.22 9.01 -28.69
C SER A 749 50.11 9.98 -27.92
N ASP A 750 50.47 9.61 -26.69
CA ASP A 750 51.56 10.30 -25.97
C ASP A 750 52.89 10.11 -26.72
N VAL A 751 53.56 11.22 -27.03
CA VAL A 751 54.87 11.25 -27.64
C VAL A 751 55.87 11.74 -26.59
N ASN A 752 56.88 10.94 -26.27
CA ASN A 752 58.00 11.40 -25.45
C ASN A 752 58.81 12.42 -26.26
N CYS A 753 58.90 13.67 -25.80
CA CYS A 753 59.55 14.73 -26.57
C CYS A 753 61.00 14.97 -26.11
N ALA A 754 61.28 14.87 -24.80
CA ALA A 754 62.64 14.90 -24.24
C ALA A 754 62.63 14.50 -22.76
N ALA A 755 63.76 13.99 -22.25
CA ALA A 755 63.98 13.78 -20.82
C ALA A 755 65.31 14.39 -20.36
N ILE A 756 65.30 15.08 -19.22
CA ILE A 756 66.52 15.52 -18.53
C ILE A 756 66.71 14.63 -17.31
N THR A 757 67.83 13.94 -17.25
CA THR A 757 68.17 13.10 -16.10
C THR A 757 69.47 13.57 -15.47
N VAL A 758 69.48 13.71 -14.14
CA VAL A 758 70.71 13.94 -13.39
C VAL A 758 71.07 12.67 -12.63
N LEU A 759 72.19 12.07 -13.04
CA LEU A 759 72.71 10.83 -12.48
C LEU A 759 73.87 11.15 -11.55
N GLN A 760 73.90 10.48 -10.40
CA GLN A 760 75.11 10.45 -9.60
C GLN A 760 76.12 9.51 -10.26
N THR A 761 77.31 10.00 -10.60
CA THR A 761 78.33 9.26 -11.36
C THR A 761 79.51 8.77 -10.51
N GLY A 762 79.42 8.90 -9.19
CA GLY A 762 80.41 8.40 -8.23
C GLY A 762 79.91 8.47 -6.79
N ALA A 763 80.66 7.90 -5.85
CA ALA A 763 80.32 7.95 -4.42
C ALA A 763 80.37 9.39 -3.89
N VAL A 764 79.41 9.74 -3.02
CA VAL A 764 79.39 11.02 -2.30
C VAL A 764 80.49 10.97 -1.24
N ASN A 765 81.43 11.92 -1.28
CA ASN A 765 82.45 12.06 -0.23
C ASN A 765 82.58 13.53 0.18
N GLY A 766 82.20 13.84 1.42
CA GLY A 766 82.14 15.22 1.92
C GLY A 766 81.28 16.11 1.01
N SER A 767 81.62 17.38 0.87
CA SER A 767 80.82 18.40 0.18
C SER A 767 80.71 18.25 -1.36
N ASN A 768 81.06 17.11 -1.95
CA ASN A 768 81.06 16.91 -3.40
C ASN A 768 80.15 15.75 -3.83
N VAL A 769 79.18 16.04 -4.69
CA VAL A 769 78.34 15.04 -5.39
C VAL A 769 78.70 15.07 -6.86
N PRO A 770 79.52 14.12 -7.37
CA PRO A 770 79.81 14.05 -8.79
C PRO A 770 78.53 13.65 -9.55
N ALA A 771 77.89 14.63 -10.19
CA ALA A 771 76.69 14.42 -10.99
C ALA A 771 76.98 14.61 -12.48
N ALA A 772 76.32 13.83 -13.33
CA ALA A 772 76.23 14.08 -14.76
C ALA A 772 74.79 14.46 -15.11
N ILE A 773 74.65 15.51 -15.91
CA ILE A 773 73.39 15.82 -16.57
C ILE A 773 73.41 15.09 -17.91
N VAL A 774 72.41 14.23 -18.12
CA VAL A 774 72.17 13.54 -19.38
C VAL A 774 70.89 14.09 -19.98
N LEU A 775 71.01 14.62 -21.21
CA LEU A 775 69.88 15.13 -21.98
C LEU A 775 69.50 14.08 -23.03
N TYR A 776 68.25 13.66 -23.01
CA TYR A 776 67.66 12.80 -24.04
C TYR A 776 66.70 13.62 -24.88
N ALA A 777 66.89 13.62 -26.20
CA ALA A 777 65.89 14.07 -27.16
C ALA A 777 65.47 12.86 -28.00
N GLN A 778 64.20 12.49 -27.95
CA GLN A 778 63.67 11.39 -28.76
C GLN A 778 62.72 12.01 -29.81
N PRO A 779 63.11 12.08 -31.10
CA PRO A 779 62.16 12.46 -32.13
C PRO A 779 61.18 11.30 -32.40
N ALA A 780 59.96 11.63 -32.80
CA ALA A 780 58.83 10.71 -32.98
C ALA A 780 59.02 9.57 -34.01
N SER A 781 60.20 9.44 -34.64
CA SER A 781 60.47 8.50 -35.74
C SER A 781 61.28 7.25 -35.38
N GLY A 782 61.56 6.99 -34.09
CA GLY A 782 62.14 5.70 -33.67
C GLY A 782 63.62 5.46 -34.04
N VAL A 783 64.37 6.50 -34.39
CA VAL A 783 65.82 6.42 -34.63
C VAL A 783 66.59 6.86 -33.37
N THR A 784 67.46 6.00 -32.85
CA THR A 784 68.34 6.30 -31.70
C THR A 784 69.49 7.22 -32.12
N TYR A 785 69.66 8.38 -31.47
CA TYR A 785 70.86 9.22 -31.63
C TYR A 785 71.66 9.37 -30.34
N ALA A 786 72.93 9.75 -30.51
CA ALA A 786 74.00 9.76 -29.53
C ALA A 786 73.66 10.55 -28.26
N GLN A 787 73.92 9.95 -27.10
CA GLN A 787 73.83 10.62 -25.81
C GLN A 787 74.93 11.67 -25.70
N GLU A 788 74.55 12.92 -25.46
CA GLU A 788 75.51 13.99 -25.16
C GLU A 788 75.66 14.09 -23.63
N ILE A 789 76.87 13.80 -23.13
CA ILE A 789 77.16 13.79 -21.69
C ILE A 789 78.18 14.90 -21.39
N LEU A 790 77.75 15.93 -20.66
CA LEU A 790 78.63 16.94 -20.10
C LEU A 790 79.11 16.48 -18.72
N ARG A 791 80.43 16.50 -18.48
CA ARG A 791 81.04 16.15 -17.20
C ARG A 791 81.65 17.38 -16.54
N ALA A 792 81.23 17.67 -15.31
CA ALA A 792 81.96 18.57 -14.43
C ALA A 792 83.08 17.79 -13.72
N ASN A 793 84.30 18.28 -13.79
CA ASN A 793 85.46 17.69 -13.11
C ASN A 793 85.72 18.38 -11.76
N GLY A 794 86.50 17.74 -10.89
CA GLY A 794 86.84 18.27 -9.55
C GLY A 794 87.73 19.52 -9.55
N ASP A 795 88.23 19.94 -10.72
CA ASP A 795 88.99 21.17 -10.95
C ASP A 795 88.12 22.35 -11.47
N TYR A 796 86.79 22.18 -11.41
CA TYR A 796 85.76 23.12 -11.89
C TYR A 796 85.68 23.29 -13.42
N SER A 797 86.37 22.43 -14.19
CA SER A 797 86.18 22.40 -15.64
C SER A 797 84.90 21.66 -16.04
N VAL A 798 84.22 22.13 -17.09
CA VAL A 798 83.13 21.39 -17.75
C VAL A 798 83.62 20.91 -19.10
N VAL A 799 83.57 19.60 -19.31
CA VAL A 799 84.14 18.93 -20.48
C VAL A 799 83.07 18.09 -21.17
N HIS A 800 83.04 18.18 -22.50
CA HIS A 800 82.20 17.32 -23.31
C HIS A 800 82.83 15.91 -23.40
N ARG A 801 82.11 14.86 -22.96
CA ARG A 801 82.69 13.53 -22.74
C ARG A 801 83.04 12.80 -24.05
N GLY A 802 82.35 13.11 -25.15
CA GLY A 802 82.56 12.43 -26.45
C GLY A 802 83.81 12.86 -27.22
N ASN A 803 84.37 14.03 -26.92
CA ASN A 803 85.55 14.57 -27.64
C ASN A 803 86.60 15.22 -26.71
N ALA A 804 86.41 15.15 -25.39
CA ALA A 804 87.27 15.76 -24.37
C ALA A 804 87.49 17.28 -24.53
N GLN A 805 86.59 17.99 -25.22
CA GLN A 805 86.67 19.43 -25.36
C GLN A 805 86.28 20.11 -24.05
N THR A 806 87.21 20.87 -23.46
CA THR A 806 86.95 21.71 -22.29
C THR A 806 86.15 22.93 -22.73
N ILE A 807 84.89 23.00 -22.34
CA ILE A 807 83.98 24.12 -22.63
C ILE A 807 84.26 25.28 -21.68
N ILE A 808 84.57 24.97 -20.42
CA ILE A 808 84.96 25.94 -19.39
C ILE A 808 86.23 25.42 -18.72
N ASN A 809 87.35 26.14 -18.82
CA ASN A 809 88.61 25.75 -18.16
C ASN A 809 88.84 26.57 -16.87
N ALA A 810 89.75 26.10 -16.02
CA ALA A 810 90.07 26.72 -14.73
C ALA A 810 90.73 28.12 -14.82
N ASN A 811 91.06 28.58 -16.04
CA ASN A 811 91.65 29.90 -16.34
C ASN A 811 90.68 30.81 -17.11
N SER A 812 89.42 30.41 -17.26
CA SER A 812 88.36 31.24 -17.83
C SER A 812 88.18 32.48 -16.96
N LEU A 813 88.18 33.67 -17.57
CA LEU A 813 87.96 34.97 -16.92
C LEU A 813 86.61 35.09 -16.20
N HIS A 814 85.73 34.10 -16.33
CA HIS A 814 84.51 33.97 -15.53
C HIS A 814 84.73 33.34 -14.14
N THR A 815 85.98 33.01 -13.78
CA THR A 815 86.36 32.62 -12.43
C THR A 815 86.94 33.83 -11.69
N HIS A 816 86.22 34.34 -10.68
CA HIS A 816 86.63 35.48 -9.86
C HIS A 816 87.89 35.16 -9.04
N ARG A 817 89.10 35.38 -9.59
CA ARG A 817 90.37 35.40 -8.84
C ARG A 817 90.81 36.85 -8.54
N PRO A 818 91.08 37.24 -7.28
CA PRO A 818 91.59 38.57 -6.94
C PRO A 818 93.11 38.71 -7.20
N TYR A 819 93.54 39.80 -7.85
CA TYR A 819 94.97 40.15 -8.06
C TYR A 819 95.46 41.16 -7.02
N THR A 820 96.77 41.27 -6.77
CA THR A 820 97.37 42.45 -6.10
C THR A 820 97.84 43.46 -7.16
N VAL A 821 97.97 44.75 -6.84
CA VAL A 821 98.36 45.79 -7.82
C VAL A 821 99.69 45.45 -8.51
N ALA A 822 100.66 44.91 -7.77
CA ALA A 822 101.95 44.46 -8.32
C ALA A 822 101.85 43.20 -9.19
N GLY A 823 100.81 42.38 -9.01
CA GLY A 823 100.55 41.14 -9.74
C GLY A 823 99.66 41.31 -10.98
N LEU A 824 99.21 42.53 -11.29
CA LEU A 824 98.47 42.79 -12.53
C LEU A 824 99.38 42.51 -13.74
N PRO A 825 98.95 41.71 -14.73
CA PRO A 825 99.69 41.57 -15.98
C PRO A 825 99.79 42.92 -16.72
N ALA A 826 100.67 43.02 -17.71
CA ALA A 826 100.73 44.21 -18.57
C ALA A 826 99.33 44.55 -19.11
N ALA A 827 98.99 45.84 -19.16
CA ALA A 827 97.66 46.28 -19.55
C ALA A 827 97.39 45.84 -21.00
N ALA A 828 96.30 45.08 -21.21
CA ALA A 828 96.04 44.46 -22.49
C ALA A 828 95.60 45.53 -23.51
N THR A 829 96.09 45.45 -24.76
CA THR A 829 95.89 46.49 -25.80
C THR A 829 94.42 46.69 -26.23
N ASN A 830 93.50 45.88 -25.72
CA ASN A 830 92.06 45.95 -25.90
C ASN A 830 91.38 46.70 -24.73
N GLN A 831 90.79 47.86 -25.04
CA GLN A 831 90.35 48.91 -24.09
C GLN A 831 89.17 48.58 -23.14
N TRP A 832 88.90 47.30 -22.82
CA TRP A 832 87.73 46.90 -22.00
C TRP A 832 88.00 45.71 -21.07
N ALA A 833 89.25 45.34 -20.81
CA ALA A 833 89.56 44.29 -19.83
C ALA A 833 89.33 44.82 -18.39
N GLU A 834 88.55 44.09 -17.58
CA GLU A 834 88.34 44.37 -16.16
C GLU A 834 89.09 43.36 -15.27
N ALA A 835 89.72 43.83 -14.18
CA ALA A 835 90.28 42.98 -13.14
C ALA A 835 89.92 43.49 -11.73
N ALA A 836 89.68 42.57 -10.78
CA ALA A 836 89.49 42.92 -9.37
C ALA A 836 90.83 42.86 -8.64
N VAL A 837 91.23 43.95 -7.97
CA VAL A 837 92.55 44.10 -7.35
C VAL A 837 92.41 44.34 -5.86
N SER A 838 93.11 43.60 -5.01
CA SER A 838 93.12 43.83 -3.56
C SER A 838 93.99 45.03 -3.22
N ASN A 839 93.39 46.08 -2.64
CA ASN A 839 94.12 47.18 -2.04
C ASN A 839 94.54 46.78 -0.61
N PRO A 840 95.85 46.63 -0.32
CA PRO A 840 96.30 46.16 0.98
C PRO A 840 96.01 47.15 2.12
N THR A 841 95.73 48.42 1.82
CA THR A 841 95.47 49.45 2.83
C THR A 841 93.99 49.57 3.20
N THR A 842 93.06 49.18 2.31
CA THR A 842 91.60 49.33 2.55
C THR A 842 90.81 48.03 2.58
N GLY A 843 91.42 46.89 2.23
CA GLY A 843 90.80 45.55 2.29
C GLY A 843 89.62 45.33 1.32
N LYS A 844 89.27 46.34 0.52
CA LYS A 844 88.25 46.26 -0.54
C LYS A 844 88.94 45.91 -1.86
N LEU A 845 88.19 45.24 -2.76
CA LEU A 845 88.61 44.83 -4.10
C LEU A 845 88.12 45.82 -5.16
N PRO A 846 88.75 46.99 -5.37
CA PRO A 846 88.40 47.87 -6.48
C PRO A 846 88.62 47.16 -7.82
N LYS A 847 87.72 47.41 -8.77
CA LYS A 847 87.91 47.03 -10.17
C LYS A 847 88.81 48.05 -10.87
N VAL A 848 89.74 47.55 -11.66
CA VAL A 848 90.55 48.35 -12.61
C VAL A 848 90.17 47.98 -14.04
N MET A 849 90.28 48.95 -14.95
CA MET A 849 90.08 48.78 -16.40
C MET A 849 91.35 49.14 -17.16
N SER A 850 91.67 48.42 -18.22
CA SER A 850 92.80 48.77 -19.09
C SER A 850 92.40 49.80 -20.14
N ASP A 851 93.20 50.85 -20.32
CA ASP A 851 93.03 51.85 -21.41
C ASP A 851 93.81 51.48 -22.68
N GLY A 852 94.43 50.29 -22.69
CA GLY A 852 95.35 49.81 -23.74
C GLY A 852 96.83 50.08 -23.46
N THR A 853 97.16 50.94 -22.48
CA THR A 853 98.55 51.21 -22.04
C THR A 853 98.72 50.97 -20.54
N ASN A 854 97.83 51.50 -19.71
CA ASN A 854 97.86 51.42 -18.25
C ASN A 854 96.64 50.66 -17.72
N TRP A 855 96.72 50.21 -16.46
CA TRP A 855 95.53 49.85 -15.68
C TRP A 855 95.06 51.06 -14.90
N LEU A 856 93.81 51.46 -15.09
CA LEU A 856 93.19 52.62 -14.45
C LEU A 856 92.17 52.16 -13.40
N TYR A 857 92.11 52.84 -12.26
CA TYR A 857 90.94 52.77 -11.39
C TYR A 857 89.76 53.49 -12.06
N MET A 858 88.53 53.22 -11.60
CA MET A 858 87.33 53.86 -12.16
C MET A 858 87.31 55.39 -12.03
N ASP A 859 88.15 55.99 -11.17
CA ASP A 859 88.31 57.44 -11.07
C ASP A 859 89.30 58.04 -12.10
N GLY A 860 89.87 57.19 -12.96
CA GLY A 860 90.84 57.57 -13.99
C GLY A 860 92.29 57.64 -13.50
N SER A 861 92.56 57.42 -12.20
CA SER A 861 93.93 57.36 -11.69
C SER A 861 94.63 56.07 -12.11
N VAL A 862 95.93 56.15 -12.41
CA VAL A 862 96.72 55.00 -12.86
C VAL A 862 97.00 54.05 -11.69
N ALA A 863 96.41 52.86 -11.72
CA ALA A 863 96.67 51.79 -10.74
C ALA A 863 98.04 51.17 -10.96
N ARG A 864 98.43 51.00 -12.22
CA ARG A 864 99.77 50.56 -12.63
C ARG A 864 100.04 51.09 -14.03
N ALA A 865 101.15 51.80 -14.21
CA ALA A 865 101.59 52.21 -15.52
C ALA A 865 102.09 50.99 -16.32
N GLY A 866 101.78 50.97 -17.61
CA GLY A 866 102.22 49.94 -18.56
C GLY A 866 103.72 49.80 -18.67
#